data_AF-A0ABC8JLH1-F1
#
_entry.id   AF-A0ABC8JLH1-F1
#
_cell.length_a   1.000
_cell.length_b   1.000
_cell.length_c   1.000
_cell.angle_alpha   90.00
_cell.angle_beta   90.00
_cell.angle_gamma   90.00
#
_symmetry.space_group_name_H-M   'P 1'
#
loop_
_entity.id
_entity.type
_entity.pdbx_description
1 polymer ?
#
loop_
_entity_poly.entity_id
_entity_poly.type
_entity_poly.pdbx_seq_one_letter_code
_entity_poly.pdbx_strand_id
1 'polypeptide(L)'
;MDPYKYRPSSAYNTSFYTTNGGAPVSNNISSLTIGERGPVLLEDYHLIEKVANFTRERIPERVVHARGISAKGFFEVTHDISNLTCADFLRAPGVQTPVIVRFSTVVHERASPETMRDIRGFAVKFYTREGNFDLVGNNTPVFFIRDGIQFPDVVHALKPNPKTNIQEYWRILDYMSHLPESLLTWCWMFDDVGIPQDYRHMEGFGVHTYTLVSKSGKVLFVKFHWKPTCGIKNLTDEEAKVVGGANHSHATKDLHDAIASGNYPEWKLFIQTMDPADEDKFDFDPLDVTKIWPEDILPLQPVGRLVLNRTIDNFFNETEQLAFNPGLVVPGIYYSDDKLLQCRIFAYGDTQRHRLGPNYMQLPVNAPKCAHHNNHHEGFMNFMHRDEEINYYPSKFDPVRCAEKVPIPNKSYTGIRTKCIIKKENNFKQPGDRYRSWAPDRQDRFVKRWVEILSEPRLTHEIRSIWISYWSQADRSLGQKLASRLNVRPSSAHDSPFFTTNSGAPVWNNNASLTVGPRGPVLLEDYHLIEKLANFDRERIPERVVHARGASAKGFFEVTHDISNLSCADFLRGPGVQTPVIARFSTVIHERGSPETLRDPRGFAVKFYTREGNLDLVGNNFPVFFVRDGMKFPDMVHALKPNPKTHIQENWRILDFFSHHPESLHMFSFLFDDVGIPQDYRHMDGFGVNTYVLINKAGKAHYVKFHWKPTCPVKCLSDEEAIRVGGTNHSHATKDLYDSIAAGSFPEWHMFIQVIDPDHEDRFDFDPLDVTKIWPEDILPLQPVGRLVLNKNIDNFFNENEQLAFCPAIVVPGFHYSDDKLLQSRIFSYSDSQRHRLGPNYLQLPVNAPKCAHHNNHHEGFMNFMHRDEEVNYFPSRLNPVRHAEKYPQNPIKCSGNREKCMIEKENNFKQPGERYRSWDADRQERFVKRFVDALAEPRVTHEIRSIWISNWTKADESLGQKLALRLKVSPNF
;
A
#
# COMPACT_ATOMS: atom_id res chain seq x y z
N MET A 1 21.09 -35.35 -67.09
CA MET A 1 20.37 -35.21 -65.79
C MET A 1 18.92 -35.54 -66.07
N ASP A 2 18.31 -36.42 -65.30
CA ASP A 2 16.87 -36.70 -65.41
C ASP A 2 16.12 -35.54 -64.71
N PRO A 3 15.47 -34.63 -65.46
CA PRO A 3 14.83 -33.45 -64.86
C PRO A 3 13.68 -33.83 -63.93
N TYR A 4 13.18 -35.07 -64.02
CA TYR A 4 12.05 -35.57 -63.24
C TYR A 4 12.46 -36.18 -61.89
N LYS A 5 13.77 -36.39 -61.64
CA LYS A 5 14.29 -36.90 -60.35
C LYS A 5 14.97 -35.83 -59.50
N TYR A 6 15.06 -34.61 -60.00
CA TYR A 6 15.81 -33.55 -59.35
C TYR A 6 14.98 -32.83 -58.29
N ARG A 7 15.55 -32.66 -57.10
CA ARG A 7 14.96 -31.86 -56.02
C ARG A 7 15.75 -30.55 -55.88
N PRO A 8 15.09 -29.39 -55.72
CA PRO A 8 15.79 -28.14 -55.42
C PRO A 8 16.74 -28.31 -54.23
N SER A 9 18.03 -28.05 -54.43
CA SER A 9 19.08 -28.19 -53.42
C SER A 9 20.24 -27.26 -53.71
N SER A 10 20.83 -26.68 -52.66
CA SER A 10 22.04 -25.85 -52.76
C SER A 10 23.28 -26.63 -53.19
N ALA A 11 23.24 -27.97 -53.14
CA ALA A 11 24.31 -28.84 -53.61
C ALA A 11 24.61 -28.69 -55.12
N TYR A 12 23.73 -28.02 -55.85
CA TYR A 12 23.83 -27.83 -57.29
C TYR A 12 23.87 -26.36 -57.71
N ASN A 13 24.17 -25.45 -56.77
CA ASN A 13 24.34 -24.05 -57.09
C ASN A 13 25.46 -23.87 -58.12
N THR A 14 25.22 -23.02 -59.12
CA THR A 14 26.25 -22.60 -60.08
C THR A 14 27.23 -21.63 -59.41
N SER A 15 28.35 -21.33 -60.09
CA SER A 15 29.33 -20.33 -59.62
C SER A 15 28.93 -18.88 -59.91
N PHE A 16 27.74 -18.64 -60.47
CA PHE A 16 27.22 -17.32 -60.82
C PHE A 16 25.75 -17.17 -60.39
N TYR A 17 25.26 -15.94 -60.23
CA TYR A 17 23.86 -15.71 -59.86
C TYR A 17 22.89 -16.18 -60.95
N THR A 18 21.77 -16.77 -60.53
CA THR A 18 20.67 -17.14 -61.42
C THR A 18 19.34 -16.59 -60.90
N THR A 19 18.34 -16.49 -61.78
CA THR A 19 16.94 -16.33 -61.37
C THR A 19 16.44 -17.63 -60.72
N ASN A 20 15.26 -17.60 -60.09
CA ASN A 20 14.63 -18.82 -59.54
C ASN A 20 14.34 -19.89 -60.60
N GLY A 21 14.17 -19.48 -61.86
CA GLY A 21 14.04 -20.39 -63.02
C GLY A 21 15.38 -20.92 -63.56
N GLY A 22 16.51 -20.55 -62.95
CA GLY A 22 17.85 -21.02 -63.32
C GLY A 22 18.55 -20.22 -64.43
N ALA A 23 17.97 -19.10 -64.91
CA ALA A 23 18.61 -18.28 -65.94
C ALA A 23 19.78 -17.46 -65.36
N PRO A 24 20.96 -17.40 -66.00
CA PRO A 24 22.09 -16.60 -65.52
C PRO A 24 21.75 -15.11 -65.40
N VAL A 25 22.22 -14.46 -64.34
CA VAL A 25 22.04 -13.02 -64.07
C VAL A 25 23.38 -12.31 -64.24
N SER A 26 23.50 -11.46 -65.26
CA SER A 26 24.73 -10.72 -65.58
C SER A 26 24.93 -9.47 -64.72
N ASN A 27 23.86 -8.85 -64.23
CA ASN A 27 23.91 -7.70 -63.32
C ASN A 27 22.81 -7.82 -62.25
N ASN A 28 23.20 -7.81 -60.98
CA ASN A 28 22.30 -7.93 -59.82
C ASN A 28 22.28 -6.66 -58.94
N ILE A 29 23.03 -5.64 -59.35
CA ILE A 29 23.27 -4.40 -58.58
C ILE A 29 22.71 -3.16 -59.29
N SER A 30 22.16 -3.30 -60.49
CA SER A 30 21.52 -2.21 -61.22
C SER A 30 20.20 -2.68 -61.84
N SER A 31 19.17 -1.86 -61.73
CA SER A 31 17.92 -2.04 -62.47
C SER A 31 18.09 -1.64 -63.93
N LEU A 32 17.27 -2.21 -64.82
CA LEU A 32 17.17 -1.76 -66.21
C LEU A 32 16.47 -0.40 -66.29
N THR A 33 17.11 0.58 -66.93
CA THR A 33 16.63 1.97 -67.06
C THR A 33 16.77 2.52 -68.47
N ILE A 34 16.03 3.60 -68.79
CA ILE A 34 16.26 4.39 -70.01
C ILE A 34 17.46 5.33 -69.83
N GLY A 35 18.65 4.89 -70.22
CA GLY A 35 19.90 5.64 -70.00
C GLY A 35 20.32 5.70 -68.53
N GLU A 36 21.44 6.37 -68.25
CA GLU A 36 22.08 6.36 -66.92
C GLU A 36 21.23 6.99 -65.79
N ARG A 37 20.21 7.78 -66.14
CA ARG A 37 19.36 8.52 -65.18
C ARG A 37 17.86 8.43 -65.45
N GLY A 38 17.42 7.54 -66.34
CA GLY A 38 16.00 7.40 -66.67
C GLY A 38 15.22 6.48 -65.73
N PRO A 39 13.90 6.34 -65.95
CA PRO A 39 13.04 5.49 -65.14
C PRO A 39 13.38 4.01 -65.29
N VAL A 40 13.09 3.23 -64.24
CA VAL A 40 13.16 1.76 -64.24
C VAL A 40 12.07 1.16 -65.13
N LEU A 41 12.44 0.13 -65.89
CA LEU A 41 11.52 -0.55 -66.80
C LEU A 41 10.85 -1.74 -66.12
N LEU A 42 9.53 -1.86 -66.31
CA LEU A 42 8.75 -2.99 -65.79
C LEU A 42 9.15 -4.34 -66.44
N GLU A 43 9.87 -4.31 -67.56
CA GLU A 43 10.40 -5.53 -68.19
C GLU A 43 11.63 -6.12 -67.47
N ASP A 44 12.16 -5.43 -66.45
CA ASP A 44 13.21 -5.97 -65.59
C ASP A 44 12.69 -7.10 -64.69
N TYR A 45 12.54 -8.28 -65.29
CA TYR A 45 11.99 -9.46 -64.62
C TYR A 45 12.82 -9.89 -63.40
N HIS A 46 14.16 -9.76 -63.46
CA HIS A 46 15.02 -10.13 -62.34
C HIS A 46 14.82 -9.18 -61.14
N LEU A 47 14.68 -7.87 -61.38
CA LEU A 47 14.29 -6.92 -60.34
C LEU A 47 12.95 -7.34 -59.69
N ILE A 48 11.93 -7.61 -60.51
CA ILE A 48 10.59 -7.99 -60.03
C ILE A 48 10.68 -9.23 -59.15
N GLU A 49 11.31 -10.31 -59.63
CA GLU A 49 11.42 -11.57 -58.89
C GLU A 49 12.21 -11.41 -57.59
N LYS A 50 13.35 -10.72 -57.63
CA LYS A 50 14.18 -10.49 -56.43
C LYS A 50 13.39 -9.76 -55.34
N VAL A 51 12.69 -8.70 -55.70
CA VAL A 51 11.86 -7.91 -54.76
C VAL A 51 10.61 -8.70 -54.33
N ALA A 52 9.98 -9.45 -55.24
CA ALA A 52 8.80 -10.25 -54.94
C ALA A 52 9.10 -11.39 -53.94
N ASN A 53 10.27 -12.03 -54.05
CA ASN A 53 10.70 -13.04 -53.08
C ASN A 53 11.08 -12.40 -51.74
N PHE A 54 11.87 -11.32 -51.76
CA PHE A 54 12.25 -10.59 -50.54
C PHE A 54 11.02 -10.18 -49.70
N THR A 55 9.99 -9.65 -50.36
CA THR A 55 8.73 -9.24 -49.71
C THR A 55 7.91 -10.40 -49.12
N ARG A 56 8.23 -11.66 -49.48
CA ARG A 56 7.52 -12.88 -49.05
C ARG A 56 8.37 -13.83 -48.20
N GLU A 57 9.58 -13.45 -47.81
CA GLU A 57 10.45 -14.29 -46.97
C GLU A 57 9.91 -14.57 -45.56
N ARG A 58 9.02 -13.72 -45.05
CA ARG A 58 8.51 -13.83 -43.68
C ARG A 58 7.23 -14.66 -43.65
N ILE A 59 7.23 -15.70 -42.82
CA ILE A 59 6.01 -16.41 -42.40
C ILE A 59 5.46 -15.82 -41.09
N PRO A 60 4.19 -16.08 -40.76
CA PRO A 60 3.67 -15.75 -39.44
C PRO A 60 4.53 -16.39 -38.34
N GLU A 61 4.95 -15.58 -37.37
CA GLU A 61 5.65 -16.10 -36.19
C GLU A 61 4.70 -16.96 -35.34
N ARG A 62 5.25 -17.68 -34.37
CA ARG A 62 4.42 -18.43 -33.42
C ARG A 62 3.65 -17.45 -32.55
N VAL A 63 2.36 -17.69 -32.34
CA VAL A 63 1.49 -16.84 -31.49
C VAL A 63 2.10 -16.66 -30.09
N VAL A 64 2.64 -17.74 -29.53
CA VAL A 64 3.47 -17.77 -28.32
C VAL A 64 4.76 -18.52 -28.61
N HIS A 65 5.80 -18.27 -27.83
CA HIS A 65 7.12 -18.85 -28.02
C HIS A 65 7.81 -18.46 -29.33
N ALA A 66 7.57 -17.23 -29.81
CA ALA A 66 8.14 -16.71 -31.05
C ALA A 66 9.67 -16.65 -31.00
N ARG A 67 10.24 -16.07 -29.93
CA ARG A 67 11.69 -16.01 -29.72
C ARG A 67 12.23 -17.34 -29.22
N GLY A 68 13.13 -17.96 -29.98
CA GLY A 68 13.77 -19.22 -29.58
C GLY A 68 14.77 -19.76 -30.60
N ILE A 69 15.47 -20.82 -30.20
CA ILE A 69 16.52 -21.50 -30.98
C ILE A 69 16.38 -23.02 -30.90
N SER A 70 16.72 -23.70 -31.98
CA SER A 70 16.79 -25.17 -32.01
C SER A 70 18.22 -25.70 -32.04
N ALA A 71 18.40 -26.89 -31.49
CA ALA A 71 19.61 -27.71 -31.65
C ALA A 71 19.23 -29.18 -31.86
N LYS A 72 20.09 -29.91 -32.56
CA LYS A 72 19.91 -31.33 -32.89
C LYS A 72 20.76 -32.18 -31.96
N GLY A 73 20.34 -33.43 -31.78
CA GLY A 73 21.05 -34.35 -30.92
C GLY A 73 20.44 -35.74 -30.92
N PHE A 74 20.62 -36.43 -29.80
CA PHE A 74 19.99 -37.73 -29.56
C PHE A 74 19.49 -37.85 -28.12
N PHE A 75 18.47 -38.67 -27.94
CA PHE A 75 18.09 -39.21 -26.65
C PHE A 75 18.57 -40.66 -26.55
N GLU A 76 19.20 -41.01 -25.45
CA GLU A 76 19.68 -42.35 -25.15
C GLU A 76 18.98 -42.90 -23.90
N VAL A 77 18.37 -44.07 -24.01
CA VAL A 77 17.82 -44.79 -22.86
C VAL A 77 18.98 -45.29 -22.00
N THR A 78 18.93 -45.05 -20.70
CA THR A 78 19.97 -45.50 -19.75
C THR A 78 19.44 -46.51 -18.74
N HIS A 79 18.13 -46.57 -18.54
CA HIS A 79 17.46 -47.45 -17.60
C HIS A 79 16.30 -48.16 -18.31
N ASP A 80 16.10 -49.45 -18.00
CA ASP A 80 15.01 -50.22 -18.57
C ASP A 80 13.68 -49.83 -17.91
N ILE A 81 12.74 -49.34 -18.73
CA ILE A 81 11.36 -49.00 -18.33
C ILE A 81 10.32 -49.71 -19.22
N SER A 82 10.73 -50.78 -19.91
CA SER A 82 9.86 -51.54 -20.83
C SER A 82 8.67 -52.23 -20.14
N ASN A 83 8.74 -52.39 -18.82
CA ASN A 83 7.62 -52.81 -17.98
C ASN A 83 6.53 -51.72 -17.84
N LEU A 84 6.87 -50.45 -18.05
CA LEU A 84 5.95 -49.31 -17.91
C LEU A 84 5.32 -48.90 -19.25
N THR A 85 6.05 -49.03 -20.36
CA THR A 85 5.62 -48.57 -21.69
C THR A 85 6.07 -49.52 -22.80
N CYS A 86 5.25 -49.63 -23.86
CA CYS A 86 5.63 -50.33 -25.10
C CYS A 86 6.26 -49.42 -26.17
N ALA A 87 6.55 -48.16 -25.86
CA ALA A 87 7.15 -47.23 -26.83
C ALA A 87 8.52 -47.71 -27.33
N ASP A 88 8.65 -47.89 -28.65
CA ASP A 88 9.82 -48.52 -29.27
C ASP A 88 11.13 -47.78 -28.94
N PHE A 89 11.10 -46.45 -28.87
CA PHE A 89 12.29 -45.65 -28.57
C PHE A 89 12.79 -45.80 -27.11
N LEU A 90 11.99 -46.41 -26.24
CA LEU A 90 12.28 -46.69 -24.82
C LEU A 90 12.54 -48.18 -24.54
N ARG A 91 12.63 -49.02 -25.58
CA ARG A 91 12.60 -50.50 -25.48
C ARG A 91 13.74 -51.15 -24.69
N ALA A 92 14.91 -50.50 -24.58
CA ALA A 92 16.07 -51.03 -23.87
C ALA A 92 17.13 -49.94 -23.63
N PRO A 93 17.96 -50.05 -22.57
CA PRO A 93 19.17 -49.23 -22.42
C PRO A 93 20.09 -49.27 -23.65
N GLY A 94 20.73 -48.14 -23.96
CA GLY A 94 21.60 -47.96 -25.14
C GLY A 94 20.85 -47.61 -26.44
N VAL A 95 19.52 -47.66 -26.46
CA VAL A 95 18.74 -47.21 -27.63
C VAL A 95 18.89 -45.70 -27.79
N GLN A 96 19.47 -45.29 -28.91
CA GLN A 96 19.59 -43.89 -29.30
C GLN A 96 18.52 -43.50 -30.32
N THR A 97 17.88 -42.36 -30.07
CA THR A 97 16.83 -41.80 -30.92
C THR A 97 17.22 -40.37 -31.31
N PRO A 98 17.29 -40.04 -32.61
CA PRO A 98 17.57 -38.67 -33.04
C PRO A 98 16.50 -37.71 -32.53
N VAL A 99 16.93 -36.52 -32.12
CA VAL A 99 16.01 -35.47 -31.66
C VAL A 99 16.36 -34.11 -32.24
N ILE A 100 15.34 -33.24 -32.29
CA ILE A 100 15.54 -31.80 -32.35
C ILE A 100 14.83 -31.17 -31.16
N VAL A 101 15.52 -30.25 -30.49
CA VAL A 101 15.02 -29.54 -29.32
C VAL A 101 14.95 -28.07 -29.63
N ARG A 102 13.85 -27.42 -29.23
CA ARG A 102 13.70 -25.98 -29.31
C ARG A 102 13.48 -25.38 -27.93
N PHE A 103 14.29 -24.39 -27.61
CA PHE A 103 14.12 -23.55 -26.45
C PHE A 103 13.58 -22.18 -26.84
N SER A 104 12.80 -21.56 -25.97
CA SER A 104 12.16 -20.27 -26.29
C SER A 104 11.73 -19.51 -25.05
N THR A 105 11.52 -18.20 -25.15
CA THR A 105 10.62 -17.47 -24.23
C THR A 105 9.16 -17.78 -24.61
N VAL A 106 8.15 -17.10 -24.06
CA VAL A 106 6.71 -17.33 -24.37
C VAL A 106 6.04 -16.09 -24.94
N VAL A 107 6.14 -14.96 -24.27
CA VAL A 107 5.20 -13.85 -24.46
C VAL A 107 5.54 -12.99 -25.68
N HIS A 108 6.81 -12.65 -25.83
CA HIS A 108 7.28 -11.62 -26.76
C HIS A 108 7.65 -12.16 -28.15
N GLU A 109 7.70 -11.24 -29.11
CA GLU A 109 7.97 -11.50 -30.53
C GLU A 109 9.41 -11.97 -30.77
N ARG A 110 9.68 -12.47 -31.99
CA ARG A 110 10.94 -13.11 -32.43
C ARG A 110 12.27 -12.38 -32.14
N ALA A 111 12.25 -11.07 -31.90
CA ALA A 111 13.44 -10.24 -31.68
C ALA A 111 13.65 -9.81 -30.22
N SER A 112 12.80 -10.26 -29.30
CA SER A 112 12.87 -9.92 -27.89
C SER A 112 14.12 -10.48 -27.18
N PRO A 113 14.61 -9.82 -26.11
CA PRO A 113 15.74 -10.31 -25.34
C PRO A 113 15.45 -11.64 -24.63
N GLU A 114 16.42 -12.56 -24.68
CA GLU A 114 16.34 -13.88 -24.04
C GLU A 114 16.47 -13.82 -22.51
N THR A 115 16.84 -12.67 -21.94
CA THR A 115 16.92 -12.43 -20.50
C THR A 115 15.61 -11.95 -19.86
N MET A 116 14.54 -11.74 -20.64
CA MET A 116 13.24 -11.31 -20.11
C MET A 116 12.69 -12.34 -19.12
N ARG A 117 12.19 -11.91 -17.95
CA ARG A 117 11.51 -12.81 -17.00
C ARG A 117 10.27 -13.40 -17.65
N ASP A 118 10.30 -14.70 -17.93
CA ASP A 118 9.24 -15.40 -18.66
C ASP A 118 9.42 -16.91 -18.43
N ILE A 119 8.37 -17.69 -18.65
CA ILE A 119 8.52 -19.14 -18.77
C ILE A 119 9.40 -19.44 -19.99
N ARG A 120 10.16 -20.54 -19.95
CA ARG A 120 10.94 -21.01 -21.09
C ARG A 120 10.32 -22.27 -21.66
N GLY A 121 10.08 -22.27 -22.97
CA GLY A 121 9.73 -23.48 -23.70
C GLY A 121 10.90 -24.46 -23.71
N PHE A 122 10.61 -25.74 -23.51
CA PHE A 122 11.54 -26.86 -23.63
C PHE A 122 10.84 -27.95 -24.44
N ALA A 123 10.84 -27.82 -25.76
CA ALA A 123 10.14 -28.71 -26.66
C ALA A 123 11.10 -29.70 -27.32
N VAL A 124 10.84 -31.00 -27.18
CA VAL A 124 11.67 -32.09 -27.71
C VAL A 124 10.86 -32.91 -28.71
N LYS A 125 11.37 -33.05 -29.93
CA LYS A 125 10.80 -33.93 -30.96
C LYS A 125 11.73 -35.12 -31.13
N PHE A 126 11.17 -36.31 -30.91
CA PHE A 126 11.84 -37.58 -31.09
C PHE A 126 11.48 -38.16 -32.46
N TYR A 127 12.49 -38.39 -33.29
CA TYR A 127 12.31 -39.07 -34.58
C TYR A 127 12.41 -40.58 -34.36
N THR A 128 11.33 -41.19 -33.88
CA THR A 128 11.30 -42.62 -33.56
C THR A 128 11.11 -43.48 -34.82
N ARG A 129 11.22 -44.80 -34.66
CA ARG A 129 10.94 -45.76 -35.74
C ARG A 129 9.45 -45.94 -36.03
N GLU A 130 8.58 -45.45 -35.14
CA GLU A 130 7.12 -45.61 -35.20
C GLU A 130 6.40 -44.27 -35.41
N GLY A 131 7.14 -43.23 -35.79
CA GLY A 131 6.62 -41.87 -35.98
C GLY A 131 7.31 -40.84 -35.11
N ASN A 132 6.89 -39.58 -35.22
CA ASN A 132 7.40 -38.53 -34.36
C ASN A 132 6.65 -38.54 -33.02
N PHE A 133 7.39 -38.41 -31.92
CA PHE A 133 6.82 -38.09 -30.61
C PHE A 133 7.27 -36.69 -30.19
N ASP A 134 6.34 -35.83 -29.81
CA ASP A 134 6.64 -34.46 -29.38
C ASP A 134 6.31 -34.27 -27.89
N LEU A 135 7.36 -34.11 -27.06
CA LEU A 135 7.23 -33.70 -25.67
C LEU A 135 7.39 -32.17 -25.58
N VAL A 136 6.26 -31.47 -25.56
CA VAL A 136 6.23 -30.00 -25.66
C VAL A 136 6.09 -29.37 -24.28
N GLY A 137 7.22 -29.29 -23.58
CA GLY A 137 7.32 -28.88 -22.20
C GLY A 137 7.76 -27.42 -21.99
N ASN A 138 7.97 -27.08 -20.70
CA ASN A 138 8.50 -25.80 -20.22
C ASN A 138 9.60 -26.02 -19.17
N ASN A 139 10.33 -24.97 -18.78
CA ASN A 139 11.26 -25.00 -17.65
C ASN A 139 10.58 -24.89 -16.27
N THR A 140 9.24 -24.81 -16.24
CA THR A 140 8.43 -24.86 -15.01
C THR A 140 7.57 -26.13 -15.05
N PRO A 141 7.35 -26.82 -13.92
CA PRO A 141 6.57 -28.06 -13.89
C PRO A 141 5.05 -27.86 -13.89
N VAL A 142 4.59 -26.62 -13.85
CA VAL A 142 3.18 -26.22 -13.76
C VAL A 142 2.87 -25.07 -14.71
N PHE A 143 1.58 -24.82 -14.94
CA PHE A 143 1.08 -23.73 -15.77
C PHE A 143 0.03 -22.86 -15.07
N PHE A 144 -0.29 -21.69 -15.63
CA PHE A 144 -1.13 -20.67 -14.97
C PHE A 144 -2.62 -21.02 -14.85
N ILE A 145 -3.13 -21.91 -15.70
CA ILE A 145 -4.56 -22.20 -15.87
C ILE A 145 -4.80 -23.70 -15.97
N ARG A 146 -6.01 -24.13 -15.61
CA ARG A 146 -6.44 -25.53 -15.61
C ARG A 146 -7.03 -26.02 -16.92
N ASP A 147 -7.61 -25.11 -17.70
CA ASP A 147 -8.39 -25.45 -18.88
C ASP A 147 -7.94 -24.63 -20.08
N GLY A 148 -7.74 -25.29 -21.22
CA GLY A 148 -7.25 -24.64 -22.43
C GLY A 148 -8.18 -23.58 -23.00
N ILE A 149 -9.47 -23.59 -22.64
CA ILE A 149 -10.38 -22.52 -23.05
C ILE A 149 -9.94 -21.13 -22.56
N GLN A 150 -9.22 -21.06 -21.43
CA GLN A 150 -8.71 -19.80 -20.84
C GLN A 150 -7.39 -19.33 -21.49
N PHE A 151 -6.77 -20.14 -22.35
CA PHE A 151 -5.45 -19.84 -22.91
C PHE A 151 -5.39 -18.53 -23.70
N PRO A 152 -6.36 -18.19 -24.58
CA PRO A 152 -6.35 -16.91 -25.27
C PRO A 152 -6.38 -15.72 -24.31
N ASP A 153 -7.19 -15.78 -23.24
CA ASP A 153 -7.33 -14.69 -22.27
C ASP A 153 -6.04 -14.49 -21.45
N VAL A 154 -5.43 -15.59 -20.97
CA VAL A 154 -4.11 -15.54 -20.31
C VAL A 154 -3.07 -14.91 -21.22
N VAL A 155 -3.01 -15.35 -22.48
CA VAL A 155 -2.02 -14.85 -23.44
C VAL A 155 -2.28 -13.38 -23.79
N HIS A 156 -3.54 -12.96 -23.94
CA HIS A 156 -3.89 -11.56 -24.17
C HIS A 156 -3.51 -10.67 -22.98
N ALA A 157 -3.65 -11.17 -21.75
CA ALA A 157 -3.24 -10.46 -20.54
C ALA A 157 -1.71 -10.35 -20.45
N LEU A 158 -0.98 -11.43 -20.75
CA LEU A 158 0.48 -11.49 -20.76
C LEU A 158 1.12 -10.66 -21.87
N LYS A 159 0.52 -10.61 -23.07
CA LYS A 159 1.03 -9.88 -24.23
C LYS A 159 0.85 -8.36 -24.10
N PRO A 160 1.54 -7.57 -24.93
CA PRO A 160 1.40 -6.12 -24.93
C PRO A 160 -0.04 -5.62 -25.06
N ASN A 161 -0.35 -4.50 -24.39
CA ASN A 161 -1.65 -3.85 -24.41
C ASN A 161 -2.04 -3.46 -25.85
N PRO A 162 -3.24 -3.82 -26.34
CA PRO A 162 -3.64 -3.53 -27.71
C PRO A 162 -3.68 -2.03 -28.04
N LYS A 163 -3.78 -1.15 -27.03
CA LYS A 163 -3.77 0.30 -27.21
C LYS A 163 -2.35 0.87 -27.33
N THR A 164 -1.40 0.38 -26.55
CA THR A 164 -0.07 1.00 -26.41
C THR A 164 1.06 0.15 -26.97
N ASN A 165 0.79 -1.12 -27.26
CA ASN A 165 1.77 -2.15 -27.58
C ASN A 165 2.90 -2.29 -26.53
N ILE A 166 2.58 -2.02 -25.27
CA ILE A 166 3.49 -2.17 -24.12
C ILE A 166 3.00 -3.33 -23.24
N GLN A 167 3.89 -4.21 -22.81
CA GLN A 167 3.55 -5.21 -21.79
C GLN A 167 3.44 -4.52 -20.42
N GLU A 168 2.32 -4.70 -19.75
CA GLU A 168 2.04 -4.04 -18.48
C GLU A 168 1.53 -5.06 -17.45
N TYR A 169 2.18 -5.13 -16.28
CA TYR A 169 1.83 -6.11 -15.26
C TYR A 169 0.42 -5.94 -14.68
N TRP A 170 -0.16 -4.74 -14.68
CA TRP A 170 -1.52 -4.55 -14.17
C TRP A 170 -2.56 -5.36 -14.94
N ARG A 171 -2.39 -5.58 -16.27
CA ARG A 171 -3.31 -6.40 -17.08
C ARG A 171 -3.25 -7.86 -16.69
N ILE A 172 -2.03 -8.34 -16.44
CA ILE A 172 -1.74 -9.72 -16.03
C ILE A 172 -2.36 -9.96 -14.65
N LEU A 173 -2.08 -9.06 -13.71
CA LEU A 173 -2.52 -9.16 -12.33
C LEU A 173 -4.02 -8.92 -12.17
N ASP A 174 -4.65 -8.10 -12.99
CA ASP A 174 -6.11 -7.95 -13.06
C ASP A 174 -6.77 -9.28 -13.46
N TYR A 175 -6.43 -9.81 -14.63
CA TYR A 175 -7.00 -11.08 -15.10
C TYR A 175 -6.74 -12.25 -14.15
N MET A 176 -5.49 -12.38 -13.66
CA MET A 176 -5.12 -13.47 -12.76
C MET A 176 -5.63 -13.27 -11.33
N SER A 177 -6.15 -12.09 -10.95
CA SER A 177 -6.85 -11.91 -9.67
C SER A 177 -8.16 -12.71 -9.59
N HIS A 178 -8.66 -13.20 -10.73
CA HIS A 178 -9.79 -14.13 -10.80
C HIS A 178 -9.37 -15.60 -10.79
N LEU A 179 -8.06 -15.89 -10.83
CA LEU A 179 -7.49 -17.22 -11.06
C LEU A 179 -6.45 -17.57 -9.97
N PRO A 180 -6.88 -17.89 -8.74
CA PRO A 180 -5.97 -18.23 -7.65
C PRO A 180 -5.05 -19.42 -7.98
N GLU A 181 -5.44 -20.31 -8.89
CA GLU A 181 -4.60 -21.43 -9.35
C GLU A 181 -3.28 -21.02 -10.01
N SER A 182 -3.17 -19.77 -10.45
CA SER A 182 -1.97 -19.21 -11.07
C SER A 182 -0.79 -19.09 -10.08
N LEU A 183 -1.06 -19.07 -8.78
CA LEU A 183 -0.10 -18.81 -7.69
C LEU A 183 1.16 -19.65 -7.76
N LEU A 184 1.04 -20.96 -8.03
CA LEU A 184 2.23 -21.82 -8.04
C LEU A 184 3.15 -21.49 -9.21
N THR A 185 2.59 -21.20 -10.39
CA THR A 185 3.37 -20.80 -11.56
C THR A 185 4.07 -19.47 -11.32
N TRP A 186 3.43 -18.53 -10.62
CA TRP A 186 4.10 -17.31 -10.15
C TRP A 186 5.27 -17.60 -9.21
N CYS A 187 5.17 -18.59 -8.32
CA CYS A 187 6.32 -19.02 -7.50
C CYS A 187 7.47 -19.64 -8.30
N TRP A 188 7.30 -19.95 -9.58
CA TRP A 188 8.40 -20.32 -10.49
C TRP A 188 8.87 -19.13 -11.32
N MET A 189 7.93 -18.35 -11.88
CA MET A 189 8.26 -17.22 -12.74
C MET A 189 8.92 -16.07 -11.98
N PHE A 190 8.56 -15.82 -10.72
CA PHE A 190 9.10 -14.70 -9.89
C PHE A 190 10.23 -15.14 -8.96
N ASP A 191 10.55 -16.41 -9.00
CA ASP A 191 11.75 -17.00 -8.41
C ASP A 191 12.95 -16.76 -9.33
N ASP A 192 14.17 -17.04 -8.87
CA ASP A 192 15.40 -16.83 -9.64
C ASP A 192 15.41 -17.70 -10.91
N VAL A 193 14.77 -18.88 -10.88
CA VAL A 193 14.60 -19.77 -12.05
C VAL A 193 13.74 -19.18 -13.18
N GLY A 194 13.06 -18.06 -12.94
CA GLY A 194 12.33 -17.31 -13.96
C GLY A 194 13.22 -16.54 -14.95
N ILE A 195 14.53 -16.45 -14.67
CA ILE A 195 15.54 -15.90 -15.58
C ILE A 195 16.75 -16.83 -15.65
N PRO A 196 16.67 -17.95 -16.37
CA PRO A 196 17.83 -18.81 -16.58
C PRO A 196 18.99 -18.06 -17.22
N GLN A 197 20.22 -18.40 -16.83
CA GLN A 197 21.42 -17.79 -17.40
C GLN A 197 21.53 -18.06 -18.90
N ASP A 198 21.17 -19.27 -19.32
CA ASP A 198 21.16 -19.74 -20.69
C ASP A 198 20.26 -20.99 -20.75
N TYR A 199 20.14 -21.60 -21.93
CA TYR A 199 19.29 -22.78 -22.09
C TYR A 199 19.88 -24.05 -21.48
N ARG A 200 21.20 -24.19 -21.38
CA ARG A 200 21.85 -25.43 -20.89
C ARG A 200 21.77 -25.59 -19.37
N HIS A 201 21.62 -24.49 -18.63
CA HIS A 201 21.52 -24.50 -17.17
C HIS A 201 20.07 -24.40 -16.64
N MET A 202 19.06 -24.81 -17.41
CA MET A 202 17.67 -24.90 -16.92
C MET A 202 17.15 -26.33 -16.93
N GLU A 203 16.20 -26.58 -16.03
CA GLU A 203 15.39 -27.80 -16.06
C GLU A 203 14.34 -27.74 -17.18
N GLY A 204 13.77 -28.89 -17.49
CA GLY A 204 12.61 -29.01 -18.39
C GLY A 204 11.58 -29.95 -17.79
N PHE A 205 10.32 -29.74 -18.14
CA PHE A 205 9.20 -30.50 -17.61
C PHE A 205 8.15 -30.70 -18.68
N GLY A 206 7.56 -31.89 -18.75
CA GLY A 206 6.39 -32.15 -19.60
C GLY A 206 5.15 -31.38 -19.16
N VAL A 207 5.14 -30.88 -17.91
CA VAL A 207 4.06 -30.14 -17.23
C VAL A 207 2.82 -31.00 -16.97
N HIS A 208 2.23 -31.50 -18.05
CA HIS A 208 1.05 -32.34 -18.03
C HIS A 208 1.32 -33.74 -17.49
N THR A 209 0.27 -34.32 -16.94
CA THR A 209 0.19 -35.77 -16.79
C THR A 209 -0.07 -36.39 -18.16
N TYR A 210 0.75 -37.35 -18.55
CA TYR A 210 0.54 -38.22 -19.70
C TYR A 210 0.21 -39.63 -19.22
N THR A 211 0.01 -40.54 -20.16
CA THR A 211 -0.24 -41.95 -19.88
C THR A 211 0.85 -42.81 -20.50
N LEU A 212 1.45 -43.72 -19.72
CA LEU A 212 2.24 -44.83 -20.25
C LEU A 212 1.37 -46.08 -20.34
N VAL A 213 1.54 -46.83 -21.44
CA VAL A 213 0.85 -48.09 -21.68
C VAL A 213 1.88 -49.17 -21.95
N SER A 214 1.95 -50.17 -21.09
CA SER A 214 2.86 -51.31 -21.25
C SER A 214 2.38 -52.28 -22.34
N LYS A 215 3.23 -53.26 -22.72
CA LYS A 215 2.87 -54.31 -23.68
C LYS A 215 1.67 -55.17 -23.22
N SER A 216 1.44 -55.32 -21.92
CA SER A 216 0.29 -56.05 -21.37
C SER A 216 -0.99 -55.20 -21.32
N GLY A 217 -0.91 -53.92 -21.67
CA GLY A 217 -2.02 -52.97 -21.59
C GLY A 217 -2.19 -52.32 -20.21
N LYS A 218 -1.27 -52.53 -19.25
CA LYS A 218 -1.28 -51.78 -17.98
C LYS A 218 -1.06 -50.29 -18.27
N VAL A 219 -1.91 -49.46 -17.66
CA VAL A 219 -1.95 -48.00 -17.79
C VAL A 219 -1.34 -47.38 -16.53
N LEU A 220 -0.47 -46.38 -16.71
CA LEU A 220 0.07 -45.55 -15.62
C LEU A 220 0.02 -44.08 -16.03
N PHE A 221 -0.34 -43.19 -15.11
CA PHE A 221 -0.10 -41.77 -15.28
C PHE A 221 1.39 -41.46 -15.13
N VAL A 222 1.90 -40.49 -15.89
CA VAL A 222 3.31 -40.11 -15.89
C VAL A 222 3.54 -38.60 -16.00
N LYS A 223 4.52 -38.05 -15.28
CA LYS A 223 5.11 -36.73 -15.54
C LYS A 223 6.59 -36.86 -15.94
N PHE A 224 7.03 -36.05 -16.90
CA PHE A 224 8.41 -36.07 -17.44
C PHE A 224 9.24 -34.90 -16.92
N HIS A 225 10.49 -35.17 -16.52
CA HIS A 225 11.40 -34.20 -15.89
C HIS A 225 12.80 -34.29 -16.53
N TRP A 226 13.33 -33.17 -17.00
CA TRP A 226 14.68 -33.01 -17.54
C TRP A 226 15.55 -32.27 -16.53
N LYS A 227 16.60 -32.93 -16.05
CA LYS A 227 17.56 -32.35 -15.10
C LYS A 227 18.89 -32.05 -15.81
N PRO A 228 19.36 -30.80 -15.87
CA PRO A 228 20.62 -30.48 -16.54
C PRO A 228 21.80 -31.08 -15.78
N THR A 229 22.74 -31.68 -16.51
CA THR A 229 23.95 -32.28 -15.91
C THR A 229 24.96 -31.22 -15.46
N CYS A 230 24.95 -30.04 -16.07
CA CYS A 230 25.83 -28.93 -15.69
C CYS A 230 25.28 -28.04 -14.56
N GLY A 231 24.18 -28.46 -13.92
CA GLY A 231 23.53 -27.73 -12.83
C GLY A 231 22.69 -26.55 -13.29
N ILE A 232 21.91 -26.01 -12.35
CA ILE A 232 21.01 -24.87 -12.60
C ILE A 232 21.74 -23.56 -12.34
N LYS A 233 21.62 -22.60 -13.27
CA LYS A 233 22.17 -21.25 -13.14
C LYS A 233 21.18 -20.22 -13.66
N ASN A 234 21.06 -19.12 -12.93
CA ASN A 234 20.09 -18.07 -13.20
C ASN A 234 20.75 -16.71 -13.06
N LEU A 235 20.19 -15.71 -13.73
CA LEU A 235 20.56 -14.32 -13.57
C LEU A 235 19.68 -13.67 -12.50
N THR A 236 20.27 -12.77 -11.75
CA THR A 236 19.53 -11.75 -11.03
C THR A 236 18.89 -10.75 -12.00
N ASP A 237 17.90 -9.98 -11.54
CA ASP A 237 17.22 -8.99 -12.37
C ASP A 237 18.18 -7.90 -12.92
N GLU A 238 19.25 -7.57 -12.19
CA GLU A 238 20.27 -6.61 -12.65
C GLU A 238 21.24 -7.21 -13.67
N GLU A 239 21.70 -8.44 -13.46
CA GLU A 239 22.51 -9.16 -14.45
C GLU A 239 21.75 -9.37 -15.75
N ALA A 240 20.45 -9.67 -15.67
CA ALA A 240 19.58 -9.84 -16.83
C ALA A 240 19.50 -8.58 -17.71
N LYS A 241 19.48 -7.39 -17.10
CA LYS A 241 19.50 -6.11 -17.81
C LYS A 241 20.83 -5.88 -18.51
N VAL A 242 21.94 -6.14 -17.82
CA VAL A 242 23.30 -5.97 -18.37
C VAL A 242 23.54 -6.93 -19.53
N VAL A 243 23.29 -8.22 -19.32
CA VAL A 243 23.48 -9.26 -20.34
C VAL A 243 22.56 -9.03 -21.54
N GLY A 244 21.26 -8.78 -21.30
CA GLY A 244 20.30 -8.56 -22.36
C GLY A 244 20.54 -7.27 -23.16
N GLY A 245 21.01 -6.20 -22.48
CA GLY A 245 21.37 -4.94 -23.11
C GLY A 245 22.64 -5.04 -23.97
N ALA A 246 23.61 -5.86 -23.57
CA ALA A 246 24.82 -6.12 -24.35
C ALA A 246 24.57 -7.11 -25.50
N ASN A 247 23.81 -8.17 -25.26
CA ASN A 247 23.49 -9.19 -26.25
C ASN A 247 22.12 -9.83 -25.95
N HIS A 248 21.09 -9.35 -26.66
CA HIS A 248 19.72 -9.89 -26.57
C HIS A 248 19.57 -11.36 -27.04
N SER A 249 20.61 -11.94 -27.65
CA SER A 249 20.69 -13.33 -28.14
C SER A 249 21.72 -14.18 -27.38
N HIS A 250 22.00 -13.85 -26.11
CA HIS A 250 23.09 -14.46 -25.34
C HIS A 250 22.93 -15.97 -25.12
N ALA A 251 21.72 -16.46 -24.84
CA ALA A 251 21.46 -17.87 -24.57
C ALA A 251 21.52 -18.71 -25.86
N THR A 252 21.06 -18.12 -26.98
CA THR A 252 21.27 -18.68 -28.31
C THR A 252 22.76 -18.80 -28.66
N LYS A 253 23.53 -17.74 -28.39
CA LYS A 253 24.99 -17.73 -28.62
C LYS A 253 25.69 -18.77 -27.73
N ASP A 254 25.35 -18.85 -26.45
CA ASP A 254 25.89 -19.84 -25.51
C ASP A 254 25.65 -21.27 -26.02
N LEU A 255 24.40 -21.61 -26.38
CA LEU A 255 24.06 -22.94 -26.89
C LEU A 255 24.86 -23.28 -28.15
N HIS A 256 24.96 -22.32 -29.08
CA HIS A 256 25.70 -22.50 -30.32
C HIS A 256 27.20 -22.71 -30.06
N ASP A 257 27.83 -21.85 -29.26
CA ASP A 257 29.26 -21.90 -28.96
C ASP A 257 29.63 -23.14 -28.15
N ALA A 258 28.78 -23.54 -27.20
CA ALA A 258 28.94 -24.76 -26.44
C ALA A 258 29.00 -25.99 -27.35
N ILE A 259 28.07 -26.08 -28.31
CA ILE A 259 28.07 -27.19 -29.28
C ILE A 259 29.27 -27.10 -30.23
N ALA A 260 29.57 -25.91 -30.74
CA ALA A 260 30.69 -25.69 -31.67
C ALA A 260 32.06 -26.03 -31.04
N SER A 261 32.19 -25.82 -29.73
CA SER A 261 33.40 -26.17 -28.95
C SER A 261 33.44 -27.60 -28.44
N GLY A 262 32.42 -28.42 -28.75
CA GLY A 262 32.33 -29.81 -28.29
C GLY A 262 31.84 -29.99 -26.84
N ASN A 263 31.47 -28.92 -26.15
CA ASN A 263 30.88 -28.95 -24.81
C ASN A 263 29.36 -29.18 -24.88
N TYR A 264 28.97 -30.36 -25.35
CA TYR A 264 27.58 -30.73 -25.61
C TYR A 264 26.70 -30.65 -24.35
N PRO A 265 25.66 -29.81 -24.35
CA PRO A 265 24.67 -29.79 -23.27
C PRO A 265 23.97 -31.15 -23.11
N GLU A 266 23.85 -31.61 -21.87
CA GLU A 266 23.19 -32.88 -21.53
C GLU A 266 22.15 -32.71 -20.39
N TRP A 267 20.99 -33.36 -20.54
CA TRP A 267 19.96 -33.49 -19.51
C TRP A 267 19.63 -34.95 -19.24
N LYS A 268 19.42 -35.32 -17.98
CA LYS A 268 18.86 -36.61 -17.58
C LYS A 268 17.33 -36.54 -17.61
N LEU A 269 16.69 -37.50 -18.25
CA LEU A 269 15.25 -37.70 -18.17
C LEU A 269 14.90 -38.54 -16.94
N PHE A 270 13.98 -38.02 -16.15
CA PHE A 270 13.30 -38.73 -15.08
C PHE A 270 11.79 -38.73 -15.35
N ILE A 271 11.11 -39.71 -14.75
CA ILE A 271 9.66 -39.78 -14.71
C ILE A 271 9.16 -39.96 -13.28
N GLN A 272 7.96 -39.46 -13.01
CA GLN A 272 7.15 -39.87 -11.87
C GLN A 272 5.97 -40.68 -12.42
N THR A 273 5.57 -41.75 -11.75
CA THR A 273 4.44 -42.58 -12.18
C THR A 273 3.40 -42.72 -11.09
N MET A 274 2.12 -42.77 -11.47
CA MET A 274 0.99 -42.99 -10.58
C MET A 274 0.03 -44.00 -11.20
N ASP A 275 -0.50 -44.92 -10.39
CA ASP A 275 -1.62 -45.75 -10.83
C ASP A 275 -2.89 -44.89 -10.91
N PRO A 276 -3.63 -44.85 -12.02
CA PRO A 276 -4.88 -44.09 -12.09
C PRO A 276 -5.88 -44.44 -10.99
N ALA A 277 -5.85 -45.67 -10.44
CA ALA A 277 -6.68 -46.06 -9.31
C ALA A 277 -6.34 -45.32 -7.99
N ASP A 278 -5.17 -44.69 -7.92
CA ASP A 278 -4.68 -43.95 -6.77
C ASP A 278 -4.96 -42.45 -6.85
N GLU A 279 -5.57 -41.96 -7.94
CA GLU A 279 -5.81 -40.52 -8.17
C GLU A 279 -6.56 -39.85 -7.02
N ASP A 280 -7.46 -40.59 -6.37
CA ASP A 280 -8.25 -40.10 -5.24
C ASP A 280 -7.50 -40.06 -3.91
N LYS A 281 -6.34 -40.73 -3.78
CA LYS A 281 -5.57 -40.82 -2.53
C LYS A 281 -4.82 -39.53 -2.16
N PHE A 282 -4.62 -38.64 -3.12
CA PHE A 282 -3.86 -37.39 -2.93
C PHE A 282 -4.78 -36.20 -2.63
N ASP A 283 -4.23 -35.18 -1.96
CA ASP A 283 -4.93 -33.93 -1.64
C ASP A 283 -4.99 -32.95 -2.84
N PHE A 284 -4.42 -33.33 -3.97
CA PHE A 284 -4.48 -32.65 -5.26
C PHE A 284 -5.05 -33.57 -6.34
N ASP A 285 -5.54 -32.98 -7.44
CA ASP A 285 -5.93 -33.71 -8.64
C ASP A 285 -4.68 -33.95 -9.52
N PRO A 286 -4.30 -35.21 -9.83
CA PRO A 286 -3.13 -35.50 -10.65
C PRO A 286 -3.23 -34.96 -12.08
N LEU A 287 -4.42 -34.64 -12.56
CA LEU A 287 -4.69 -34.07 -13.88
C LEU A 287 -4.77 -32.53 -13.86
N ASP A 288 -4.66 -31.91 -12.69
CA ASP A 288 -4.54 -30.45 -12.56
C ASP A 288 -3.11 -30.01 -12.88
N VAL A 289 -2.94 -29.41 -14.05
CA VAL A 289 -1.67 -28.88 -14.55
C VAL A 289 -1.07 -27.75 -13.69
N THR A 290 -1.84 -27.17 -12.78
CA THR A 290 -1.37 -26.18 -11.81
C THR A 290 -0.71 -26.82 -10.58
N LYS A 291 -0.61 -28.16 -10.54
CA LYS A 291 -0.05 -28.93 -9.41
C LYS A 291 1.23 -29.68 -9.78
N ILE A 292 2.20 -29.64 -8.88
CA ILE A 292 3.33 -30.58 -8.91
C ILE A 292 2.93 -31.90 -8.26
N TRP A 293 3.61 -32.98 -8.64
CA TRP A 293 3.62 -34.23 -7.90
C TRP A 293 4.83 -34.19 -6.95
N PRO A 294 4.61 -34.11 -5.62
CA PRO A 294 5.72 -33.97 -4.68
C PRO A 294 6.71 -35.14 -4.78
N GLU A 295 8.01 -34.84 -4.95
CA GLU A 295 9.05 -35.87 -5.19
C GLU A 295 9.29 -36.77 -3.97
N ASP A 296 8.92 -36.34 -2.77
CA ASP A 296 8.93 -37.11 -1.52
C ASP A 296 7.80 -38.15 -1.44
N ILE A 297 6.71 -37.93 -2.19
CA ILE A 297 5.57 -38.86 -2.27
C ILE A 297 5.68 -39.75 -3.52
N LEU A 298 6.05 -39.15 -4.65
CA LEU A 298 6.19 -39.82 -5.94
C LEU A 298 7.62 -39.60 -6.45
N PRO A 299 8.58 -40.49 -6.13
CA PRO A 299 9.99 -40.26 -6.42
C PRO A 299 10.31 -40.28 -7.92
N LEU A 300 11.34 -39.53 -8.30
CA LEU A 300 11.88 -39.51 -9.65
C LEU A 300 12.54 -40.87 -10.00
N GLN A 301 12.12 -41.44 -11.11
CA GLN A 301 12.69 -42.66 -11.69
C GLN A 301 13.53 -42.30 -12.93
N PRO A 302 14.81 -42.69 -13.00
CA PRO A 302 15.66 -42.36 -14.14
C PRO A 302 15.22 -43.14 -15.39
N VAL A 303 15.34 -42.52 -16.57
CA VAL A 303 14.98 -43.13 -17.85
C VAL A 303 16.15 -43.08 -18.84
N GLY A 304 16.69 -41.91 -19.09
CA GLY A 304 17.63 -41.69 -20.20
C GLY A 304 18.35 -40.36 -20.11
N ARG A 305 19.09 -40.03 -21.15
CA ARG A 305 19.79 -38.74 -21.29
C ARG A 305 19.57 -38.15 -22.67
N LEU A 306 19.40 -36.84 -22.72
CA LEU A 306 19.31 -36.01 -23.91
C LEU A 306 20.65 -35.31 -24.10
N VAL A 307 21.29 -35.47 -25.26
CA VAL A 307 22.55 -34.79 -25.60
C VAL A 307 22.35 -33.98 -26.87
N LEU A 308 22.64 -32.68 -26.82
CA LEU A 308 22.61 -31.79 -27.97
C LEU A 308 24.02 -31.59 -28.51
N ASN A 309 24.30 -32.17 -29.68
CA ASN A 309 25.65 -32.25 -30.23
C ASN A 309 25.81 -31.61 -31.61
N ARG A 310 24.75 -31.00 -32.15
CA ARG A 310 24.82 -30.37 -33.47
C ARG A 310 23.92 -29.14 -33.53
N THR A 311 24.45 -28.06 -34.09
CA THR A 311 23.69 -26.84 -34.39
C THR A 311 22.82 -27.03 -35.64
N ILE A 312 21.85 -26.16 -35.82
CA ILE A 312 21.03 -26.12 -37.05
C ILE A 312 21.84 -25.64 -38.25
N ASP A 313 21.53 -26.16 -39.43
CA ASP A 313 22.24 -25.79 -40.67
C ASP A 313 21.70 -24.45 -41.22
N ASN A 314 20.40 -24.18 -41.04
CA ASN A 314 19.76 -22.90 -41.38
C ASN A 314 18.63 -22.58 -40.39
N PHE A 315 18.67 -21.36 -39.82
CA PHE A 315 17.70 -20.91 -38.82
C PHE A 315 16.26 -20.98 -39.31
N PHE A 316 15.98 -20.47 -40.51
CA PHE A 316 14.62 -20.42 -41.02
C PHE A 316 14.07 -21.84 -41.26
N ASN A 317 14.85 -22.70 -41.92
CA ASN A 317 14.41 -24.05 -42.30
C ASN A 317 14.25 -25.01 -41.12
N GLU A 318 15.05 -24.85 -40.07
CA GLU A 318 15.13 -25.86 -38.99
C GLU A 318 14.74 -25.34 -37.60
N THR A 319 14.68 -24.02 -37.41
CA THR A 319 14.12 -23.43 -36.18
C THR A 319 12.78 -22.77 -36.46
N GLU A 320 12.70 -21.88 -37.45
CA GLU A 320 11.47 -21.11 -37.67
C GLU A 320 10.33 -21.99 -38.21
N GLN A 321 10.63 -22.86 -39.17
CA GLN A 321 9.68 -23.82 -39.76
C GLN A 321 9.42 -25.08 -38.92
N LEU A 322 10.11 -25.25 -37.79
CA LEU A 322 9.92 -26.41 -36.91
C LEU A 322 8.56 -26.37 -36.21
N ALA A 323 7.75 -27.40 -36.45
CA ALA A 323 6.39 -27.53 -35.95
C ALA A 323 6.33 -28.63 -34.87
N PHE A 324 6.04 -28.21 -33.64
CA PHE A 324 5.72 -29.14 -32.55
C PHE A 324 4.20 -29.31 -32.43
N ASN A 325 3.77 -30.50 -32.02
CA ASN A 325 2.38 -30.80 -31.69
C ASN A 325 2.29 -31.93 -30.65
N PRO A 326 1.82 -31.69 -29.42
CA PRO A 326 1.68 -32.73 -28.39
C PRO A 326 0.65 -33.82 -28.76
N GLY A 327 -0.15 -33.62 -29.81
CA GLY A 327 -0.98 -34.66 -30.44
C GLY A 327 -0.21 -35.68 -31.30
N LEU A 328 1.11 -35.51 -31.46
CA LEU A 328 1.98 -36.51 -32.06
C LEU A 328 2.54 -37.41 -30.97
N VAL A 329 1.84 -38.52 -30.72
CA VAL A 329 2.25 -39.60 -29.82
C VAL A 329 2.56 -40.88 -30.60
N VAL A 330 3.29 -41.79 -29.96
CA VAL A 330 3.65 -43.11 -30.49
C VAL A 330 3.06 -44.20 -29.59
N PRO A 331 2.91 -45.45 -30.08
CA PRO A 331 2.46 -46.56 -29.24
C PRO A 331 3.16 -46.60 -27.88
N GLY A 332 2.40 -46.86 -26.81
CA GLY A 332 2.93 -46.91 -25.44
C GLY A 332 2.98 -45.57 -24.69
N ILE A 333 2.72 -44.45 -25.37
CA ILE A 333 2.48 -43.13 -24.75
C ILE A 333 1.13 -42.61 -25.23
N TYR A 334 0.29 -42.13 -24.32
CA TYR A 334 -1.03 -41.60 -24.62
C TYR A 334 -1.35 -40.35 -23.80
N TYR A 335 -2.45 -39.69 -24.15
CA TYR A 335 -2.95 -38.52 -23.42
C TYR A 335 -3.58 -38.93 -22.08
N SER A 336 -3.65 -37.97 -21.15
CA SER A 336 -4.51 -38.05 -19.97
C SER A 336 -5.75 -37.17 -20.16
N ASP A 337 -6.65 -37.16 -19.18
CA ASP A 337 -7.84 -36.31 -19.17
C ASP A 337 -7.57 -34.87 -18.64
N ASP A 338 -6.30 -34.46 -18.56
CA ASP A 338 -5.91 -33.06 -18.31
C ASP A 338 -6.55 -32.14 -19.36
N LYS A 339 -7.40 -31.21 -18.90
CA LYS A 339 -8.21 -30.35 -19.77
C LYS A 339 -7.37 -29.41 -20.64
N LEU A 340 -6.24 -28.92 -20.13
CA LEU A 340 -5.32 -28.09 -20.91
C LEU A 340 -4.61 -28.94 -21.96
N LEU A 341 -4.14 -30.14 -21.61
CA LEU A 341 -3.53 -31.06 -22.58
C LEU A 341 -4.51 -31.41 -23.72
N GLN A 342 -5.77 -31.72 -23.38
CA GLN A 342 -6.81 -32.05 -24.36
C GLN A 342 -7.03 -30.93 -25.39
N CYS A 343 -7.06 -29.67 -24.94
CA CYS A 343 -7.15 -28.52 -25.85
C CYS A 343 -5.89 -28.37 -26.73
N ARG A 344 -4.70 -28.58 -26.16
CA ARG A 344 -3.41 -28.43 -26.87
C ARG A 344 -3.27 -29.43 -28.04
N ILE A 345 -3.83 -30.62 -27.94
CA ILE A 345 -3.80 -31.64 -29.01
C ILE A 345 -4.40 -31.12 -30.31
N PHE A 346 -5.46 -30.30 -30.21
CA PHE A 346 -6.05 -29.61 -31.37
C PHE A 346 -5.26 -28.35 -31.74
N ALA A 347 -5.04 -27.46 -30.78
CA ALA A 347 -4.57 -26.10 -31.02
C ALA A 347 -3.22 -26.04 -31.74
N TYR A 348 -2.31 -26.95 -31.42
CA TYR A 348 -0.99 -26.97 -32.04
C TYR A 348 -1.08 -27.37 -33.50
N GLY A 349 -1.78 -28.44 -33.85
CA GLY A 349 -1.95 -28.82 -35.26
C GLY A 349 -2.56 -27.70 -36.11
N ASP A 350 -3.54 -26.99 -35.57
CA ASP A 350 -4.20 -25.87 -36.24
C ASP A 350 -3.26 -24.67 -36.48
N THR A 351 -2.54 -24.21 -35.44
CA THR A 351 -1.61 -23.07 -35.58
C THR A 351 -0.47 -23.35 -36.56
N GLN A 352 0.00 -24.60 -36.69
CA GLN A 352 1.02 -24.92 -37.69
C GLN A 352 0.48 -24.85 -39.12
N ARG A 353 -0.78 -25.25 -39.35
CA ARG A 353 -1.43 -25.10 -40.66
C ARG A 353 -1.57 -23.63 -41.05
N HIS A 354 -1.87 -22.75 -40.09
CA HIS A 354 -1.88 -21.31 -40.31
C HIS A 354 -0.49 -20.76 -40.69
N ARG A 355 0.56 -21.17 -39.99
CA ARG A 355 1.93 -20.66 -40.20
C ARG A 355 2.61 -21.18 -41.45
N LEU A 356 2.43 -22.47 -41.76
CA LEU A 356 3.26 -23.22 -42.71
C LEU A 356 2.44 -23.88 -43.84
N GLY A 357 1.11 -23.79 -43.79
CA GLY A 357 0.22 -24.46 -44.73
C GLY A 357 -0.10 -25.91 -44.34
N PRO A 358 -1.05 -26.55 -45.05
CA PRO A 358 -1.57 -27.88 -44.72
C PRO A 358 -0.52 -29.00 -44.82
N ASN A 359 0.53 -28.79 -45.62
CA ASN A 359 1.57 -29.77 -45.92
C ASN A 359 2.85 -29.60 -45.07
N TYR A 360 2.80 -28.88 -43.95
CA TYR A 360 3.98 -28.57 -43.12
C TYR A 360 4.78 -29.81 -42.63
N MET A 361 4.13 -30.99 -42.56
CA MET A 361 4.79 -32.25 -42.21
C MET A 361 5.71 -32.79 -43.31
N GLN A 362 5.66 -32.24 -44.53
CA GLN A 362 6.58 -32.56 -45.62
C GLN A 362 7.90 -31.79 -45.49
N LEU A 363 7.94 -30.71 -44.71
CA LEU A 363 9.16 -29.94 -44.48
C LEU A 363 10.21 -30.86 -43.82
N PRO A 364 11.48 -30.82 -44.27
CA PRO A 364 12.49 -31.78 -43.82
C PRO A 364 12.65 -31.90 -42.30
N VAL A 365 12.49 -30.79 -41.57
CA VAL A 365 12.60 -30.79 -40.11
C VAL A 365 11.38 -31.41 -39.41
N ASN A 366 10.20 -31.41 -40.04
CA ASN A 366 8.96 -31.94 -39.47
C ASN A 366 8.67 -33.37 -39.90
N ALA A 367 9.17 -33.78 -41.07
CA ALA A 367 8.93 -35.09 -41.64
C ALA A 367 9.43 -36.23 -40.73
N PRO A 368 8.63 -37.30 -40.53
CA PRO A 368 9.08 -38.47 -39.78
C PRO A 368 10.30 -39.11 -40.46
N LYS A 369 11.19 -39.70 -39.65
CA LYS A 369 12.39 -40.41 -40.13
C LYS A 369 12.20 -41.93 -40.18
N CYS A 370 10.95 -42.34 -40.42
CA CYS A 370 10.52 -43.71 -40.56
C CYS A 370 9.65 -43.87 -41.82
N ALA A 371 9.42 -45.12 -42.21
CA ALA A 371 8.43 -45.43 -43.24
C ALA A 371 7.05 -44.93 -42.78
N HIS A 372 6.31 -44.31 -43.70
CA HIS A 372 4.97 -43.80 -43.46
C HIS A 372 4.18 -43.86 -44.77
N HIS A 373 2.88 -44.09 -44.67
CA HIS A 373 1.97 -44.17 -45.80
C HIS A 373 0.61 -43.58 -45.38
N ASN A 374 0.02 -42.72 -46.21
CA ASN A 374 -1.30 -42.12 -45.99
C ASN A 374 -1.91 -41.61 -47.30
N ASN A 375 -3.22 -41.37 -47.25
CA ASN A 375 -4.05 -40.92 -48.37
C ASN A 375 -4.20 -39.38 -48.46
N HIS A 376 -3.21 -38.60 -47.99
CA HIS A 376 -3.23 -37.12 -48.13
C HIS A 376 -2.44 -36.68 -49.37
N HIS A 377 -3.11 -36.19 -50.44
CA HIS A 377 -2.48 -35.98 -51.76
C HIS A 377 -2.31 -34.54 -52.27
N GLU A 378 -3.07 -33.56 -51.78
CA GLU A 378 -3.09 -32.20 -52.38
C GLU A 378 -2.63 -31.12 -51.39
N GLY A 379 -3.28 -29.94 -51.39
CA GLY A 379 -2.99 -28.82 -50.50
C GLY A 379 -1.93 -27.86 -51.06
N PHE A 380 -1.98 -26.60 -50.60
CA PHE A 380 -1.02 -25.56 -50.98
C PHE A 380 0.42 -26.03 -50.77
N MET A 381 1.27 -25.80 -51.79
CA MET A 381 2.69 -26.15 -51.79
C MET A 381 2.97 -27.62 -51.46
N ASN A 382 2.20 -28.55 -52.02
CA ASN A 382 2.58 -29.97 -51.99
C ASN A 382 3.75 -30.23 -52.96
N PHE A 383 4.86 -30.76 -52.46
CA PHE A 383 6.05 -31.12 -53.24
C PHE A 383 6.45 -32.59 -53.07
N MET A 384 5.59 -33.40 -52.45
CA MET A 384 5.78 -34.86 -52.41
C MET A 384 5.55 -35.44 -53.80
N HIS A 385 6.51 -36.24 -54.27
CA HIS A 385 6.29 -37.08 -55.44
C HIS A 385 5.42 -38.26 -55.04
N ARG A 386 4.30 -38.42 -55.76
CA ARG A 386 3.30 -39.46 -55.58
C ARG A 386 2.89 -39.95 -56.97
N ASP A 387 3.08 -41.22 -57.25
CA ASP A 387 2.71 -41.90 -58.49
C ASP A 387 1.57 -42.92 -58.27
N GLU A 388 0.99 -42.94 -57.06
CA GLU A 388 -0.09 -43.85 -56.71
C GLU A 388 -1.44 -43.42 -57.34
N GLU A 389 -2.17 -44.37 -57.93
CA GLU A 389 -3.53 -44.14 -58.49
C GLU A 389 -4.63 -44.21 -57.42
N ILE A 390 -4.33 -44.77 -56.24
CA ILE A 390 -5.29 -45.03 -55.17
C ILE A 390 -5.01 -44.09 -53.99
N ASN A 391 -6.02 -43.32 -53.59
CA ASN A 391 -5.95 -42.38 -52.46
C ASN A 391 -7.11 -42.60 -51.45
N TYR A 392 -7.60 -43.83 -51.34
CA TYR A 392 -8.69 -44.21 -50.44
C TYR A 392 -8.45 -45.61 -49.85
N TYR A 393 -9.07 -45.91 -48.69
CA TYR A 393 -8.98 -47.21 -48.02
C TYR A 393 -10.36 -47.62 -47.44
N PRO A 394 -10.77 -48.90 -47.50
CA PRO A 394 -10.05 -50.01 -48.12
C PRO A 394 -10.14 -49.99 -49.66
N SER A 395 -9.11 -50.50 -50.34
CA SER A 395 -9.08 -50.72 -51.79
C SER A 395 -8.60 -52.14 -52.08
N LYS A 396 -9.10 -52.74 -53.17
CA LYS A 396 -8.61 -54.04 -53.68
C LYS A 396 -7.37 -53.90 -54.57
N PHE A 397 -7.07 -52.69 -55.01
CA PHE A 397 -5.99 -52.39 -55.96
C PHE A 397 -4.72 -51.88 -55.26
N ASP A 398 -4.80 -51.62 -53.96
CA ASP A 398 -3.69 -51.19 -53.12
C ASP A 398 -3.47 -52.22 -51.99
N PRO A 399 -2.26 -52.81 -51.84
CA PRO A 399 -1.96 -53.79 -50.79
C PRO A 399 -1.82 -53.19 -49.39
N VAL A 400 -1.98 -51.88 -49.22
CA VAL A 400 -1.93 -51.21 -47.91
C VAL A 400 -2.94 -51.84 -46.94
N ARG A 401 -2.50 -52.06 -45.69
CA ARG A 401 -3.29 -52.66 -44.61
C ARG A 401 -3.16 -51.85 -43.33
N CYS A 402 -4.16 -51.93 -42.46
CA CYS A 402 -4.03 -51.40 -41.09
C CYS A 402 -2.88 -52.08 -40.34
N ALA A 403 -2.18 -51.31 -39.51
CA ALA A 403 -1.15 -51.84 -38.61
C ALA A 403 -1.76 -52.76 -37.53
N GLU A 404 -0.90 -53.55 -36.88
CA GLU A 404 -1.33 -54.37 -35.73
C GLU A 404 -1.89 -53.50 -34.61
N LYS A 405 -2.89 -54.04 -33.89
CA LYS A 405 -3.50 -53.33 -32.79
C LYS A 405 -2.52 -53.26 -31.62
N VAL A 406 -2.11 -52.04 -31.27
CA VAL A 406 -1.35 -51.77 -30.04
C VAL A 406 -2.29 -51.50 -28.87
N PRO A 407 -1.89 -51.81 -27.62
CA PRO A 407 -2.67 -51.44 -26.45
C PRO A 407 -2.87 -49.92 -26.36
N ILE A 408 -4.10 -49.50 -26.06
CA ILE A 408 -4.47 -48.12 -25.77
C ILE A 408 -5.24 -48.08 -24.44
N PRO A 409 -5.27 -46.94 -23.73
CA PRO A 409 -6.08 -46.82 -22.51
C PRO A 409 -7.57 -47.08 -22.82
N ASN A 410 -8.22 -47.95 -22.03
CA ASN A 410 -9.58 -48.43 -22.28
C ASN A 410 -10.59 -48.05 -21.17
N LYS A 411 -10.40 -46.89 -20.53
CA LYS A 411 -11.29 -46.39 -19.47
C LYS A 411 -12.71 -46.16 -20.02
N SER A 412 -13.72 -46.74 -19.38
CA SER A 412 -15.14 -46.47 -19.67
C SER A 412 -15.61 -45.24 -18.90
N TYR A 413 -16.27 -44.30 -19.57
CA TYR A 413 -16.82 -43.10 -18.94
C TYR A 413 -18.36 -43.20 -18.88
N THR A 414 -18.93 -42.91 -17.71
CA THR A 414 -20.38 -42.72 -17.51
C THR A 414 -20.61 -41.40 -16.78
N GLY A 415 -21.44 -40.51 -17.31
CA GLY A 415 -21.68 -39.20 -16.69
C GLY A 415 -22.61 -38.29 -17.49
N ILE A 416 -22.84 -37.08 -16.97
CA ILE A 416 -23.67 -36.05 -17.60
C ILE A 416 -22.75 -35.06 -18.33
N ARG A 417 -23.05 -34.74 -19.60
CA ARG A 417 -22.30 -33.74 -20.36
C ARG A 417 -22.52 -32.35 -19.78
N THR A 418 -21.49 -31.79 -19.13
CA THR A 418 -21.52 -30.46 -18.53
C THR A 418 -20.16 -29.76 -18.66
N LYS A 419 -20.12 -28.44 -18.45
CA LYS A 419 -18.89 -27.70 -18.20
C LYS A 419 -18.67 -27.68 -16.68
N CYS A 420 -17.65 -28.38 -16.20
CA CYS A 420 -17.37 -28.52 -14.77
C CYS A 420 -15.99 -27.96 -14.39
N ILE A 421 -15.84 -27.57 -13.13
CA ILE A 421 -14.55 -27.22 -12.52
C ILE A 421 -13.84 -28.47 -11.99
N ILE A 422 -12.53 -28.35 -11.68
CA ILE A 422 -11.79 -29.39 -10.95
C ILE A 422 -12.21 -29.30 -9.47
N LYS A 423 -12.37 -30.44 -8.78
CA LYS A 423 -12.86 -30.43 -7.38
C LYS A 423 -11.74 -30.20 -6.35
N LYS A 424 -10.56 -30.80 -6.55
CA LYS A 424 -9.42 -30.71 -5.62
C LYS A 424 -8.54 -29.50 -5.93
N GLU A 425 -9.08 -28.30 -5.74
CA GLU A 425 -8.43 -27.08 -6.25
C GLU A 425 -7.22 -26.61 -5.44
N ASN A 426 -7.24 -26.75 -4.10
CA ASN A 426 -6.33 -26.12 -3.13
C ASN A 426 -5.18 -25.31 -3.76
N ASN A 427 -5.43 -24.02 -3.96
CA ASN A 427 -4.55 -23.14 -4.70
C ASN A 427 -3.36 -22.63 -3.88
N PHE A 428 -3.33 -22.88 -2.57
CA PHE A 428 -2.48 -22.13 -1.65
C PHE A 428 -1.40 -23.00 -0.99
N LYS A 429 -1.66 -24.29 -0.80
CA LYS A 429 -0.73 -25.21 -0.12
C LYS A 429 0.63 -25.29 -0.82
N GLN A 430 0.67 -25.71 -2.09
CA GLN A 430 1.93 -25.89 -2.82
C GLN A 430 2.73 -24.58 -3.01
N PRO A 431 2.11 -23.42 -3.31
CA PRO A 431 2.82 -22.14 -3.31
C PRO A 431 3.45 -21.80 -1.95
N GLY A 432 2.71 -22.04 -0.86
CA GLY A 432 3.21 -21.85 0.51
C GLY A 432 4.39 -22.76 0.84
N ASP A 433 4.28 -24.05 0.52
CA ASP A 433 5.34 -25.04 0.75
C ASP A 433 6.61 -24.65 0.00
N ARG A 434 6.46 -24.18 -1.25
CA ARG A 434 7.58 -23.68 -2.05
C ARG A 434 8.21 -22.43 -1.44
N TYR A 435 7.42 -21.41 -1.05
CA TYR A 435 7.95 -20.21 -0.41
C TYR A 435 8.73 -20.52 0.87
N ARG A 436 8.21 -21.42 1.71
CA ARG A 436 8.86 -21.85 2.96
C ARG A 436 10.16 -22.64 2.72
N SER A 437 10.30 -23.30 1.57
CA SER A 437 11.53 -24.04 1.21
C SER A 437 12.73 -23.15 0.88
N TRP A 438 12.52 -21.86 0.63
CA TRP A 438 13.57 -20.95 0.21
C TRP A 438 14.38 -20.38 1.37
N ALA A 439 15.67 -20.15 1.13
CA ALA A 439 16.51 -19.35 2.02
C ALA A 439 15.95 -17.92 2.17
N PRO A 440 16.17 -17.25 3.32
CA PRO A 440 15.57 -15.93 3.58
C PRO A 440 15.88 -14.85 2.54
N ASP A 441 17.07 -14.86 1.94
CA ASP A 441 17.47 -13.90 0.90
C ASP A 441 16.68 -14.11 -0.41
N ARG A 442 16.42 -15.37 -0.77
CA ARG A 442 15.57 -15.73 -1.91
C ARG A 442 14.10 -15.37 -1.66
N GLN A 443 13.61 -15.57 -0.42
CA GLN A 443 12.29 -15.07 -0.02
C GLN A 443 12.20 -13.55 -0.14
N ASP A 444 13.23 -12.81 0.27
CA ASP A 444 13.23 -11.35 0.19
C ASP A 444 13.23 -10.84 -1.26
N ARG A 445 14.02 -11.45 -2.16
CA ARG A 445 13.98 -11.14 -3.61
C ARG A 445 12.59 -11.37 -4.19
N PHE A 446 11.94 -12.49 -3.83
CA PHE A 446 10.57 -12.77 -4.26
C PHE A 446 9.59 -11.71 -3.76
N VAL A 447 9.65 -11.35 -2.47
CA VAL A 447 8.83 -10.26 -1.89
C VAL A 447 9.08 -8.95 -2.62
N LYS A 448 10.34 -8.59 -2.88
CA LYS A 448 10.70 -7.34 -3.58
C LYS A 448 10.08 -7.26 -4.98
N ARG A 449 10.16 -8.34 -5.77
CA ARG A 449 9.54 -8.41 -7.11
C ARG A 449 8.02 -8.26 -7.03
N TRP A 450 7.38 -8.88 -6.06
CA TRP A 450 5.94 -8.75 -5.83
C TRP A 450 5.55 -7.34 -5.40
N VAL A 451 6.30 -6.72 -4.49
CA VAL A 451 6.09 -5.31 -4.11
C VAL A 451 6.24 -4.41 -5.34
N GLU A 452 7.25 -4.63 -6.17
CA GLU A 452 7.48 -3.83 -7.39
C GLU A 452 6.26 -3.88 -8.34
N ILE A 453 5.80 -5.08 -8.71
CA ILE A 453 4.67 -5.19 -9.65
C ILE A 453 3.32 -4.82 -9.02
N LEU A 454 3.13 -5.03 -7.71
CA LEU A 454 1.92 -4.59 -7.00
C LEU A 454 1.91 -3.08 -6.75
N SER A 455 3.07 -2.40 -6.80
CA SER A 455 3.15 -0.93 -6.69
C SER A 455 2.73 -0.22 -7.97
N GLU A 456 2.47 -0.95 -9.06
CA GLU A 456 2.03 -0.39 -10.34
C GLU A 456 0.82 0.55 -10.15
N PRO A 457 0.92 1.83 -10.54
CA PRO A 457 -0.14 2.83 -10.31
C PRO A 457 -1.52 2.43 -10.84
N ARG A 458 -1.57 1.68 -11.95
CA ARG A 458 -2.83 1.25 -12.56
C ARG A 458 -3.54 0.12 -11.80
N LEU A 459 -2.87 -0.54 -10.86
CA LEU A 459 -3.51 -1.52 -10.00
C LEU A 459 -4.37 -0.84 -8.94
N THR A 460 -5.64 -1.20 -8.92
CA THR A 460 -6.58 -0.72 -7.90
C THR A 460 -6.21 -1.29 -6.53
N HIS A 461 -6.67 -0.61 -5.48
CA HIS A 461 -6.59 -1.12 -4.11
C HIS A 461 -7.20 -2.53 -3.99
N GLU A 462 -8.32 -2.76 -4.68
CA GLU A 462 -9.02 -4.05 -4.70
C GLU A 462 -8.13 -5.16 -5.25
N ILE A 463 -7.54 -4.97 -6.44
CA ILE A 463 -6.67 -5.99 -7.05
C ILE A 463 -5.45 -6.24 -6.16
N ARG A 464 -4.83 -5.20 -5.60
CA ARG A 464 -3.72 -5.35 -4.64
C ARG A 464 -4.14 -6.17 -3.41
N SER A 465 -5.35 -5.93 -2.89
CA SER A 465 -5.88 -6.64 -1.73
C SER A 465 -6.16 -8.12 -2.03
N ILE A 466 -6.66 -8.44 -3.22
CA ILE A 466 -6.84 -9.83 -3.68
C ILE A 466 -5.49 -10.55 -3.69
N TRP A 467 -4.46 -9.95 -4.28
CA TRP A 467 -3.13 -10.56 -4.32
C TRP A 467 -2.51 -10.72 -2.93
N ILE A 468 -2.62 -9.73 -2.06
CA ILE A 468 -2.17 -9.83 -0.67
C ILE A 468 -2.93 -10.95 0.05
N SER A 469 -4.24 -11.10 -0.18
CA SER A 469 -5.05 -12.17 0.38
C SER A 469 -4.61 -13.55 -0.12
N TYR A 470 -4.39 -13.71 -1.42
CA TYR A 470 -3.89 -14.95 -2.02
C TYR A 470 -2.55 -15.36 -1.43
N TRP A 471 -1.62 -14.41 -1.31
CA TRP A 471 -0.31 -14.67 -0.70
C TRP A 471 -0.40 -14.95 0.80
N SER A 472 -1.35 -14.31 1.52
CA SER A 472 -1.61 -14.57 2.94
C SER A 472 -2.16 -15.98 3.17
N GLN A 473 -2.99 -16.48 2.26
CA GLN A 473 -3.53 -17.84 2.30
C GLN A 473 -2.46 -18.90 2.01
N ALA A 474 -1.49 -18.59 1.13
CA ALA A 474 -0.34 -19.46 0.88
C ALA A 474 0.66 -19.47 2.06
N ASP A 475 1.00 -18.28 2.58
CA ASP A 475 1.84 -18.12 3.75
C ASP A 475 1.56 -16.78 4.46
N ARG A 476 1.17 -16.82 5.73
CA ARG A 476 0.81 -15.62 6.50
C ARG A 476 1.94 -14.60 6.58
N SER A 477 3.19 -15.06 6.70
CA SER A 477 4.34 -14.16 6.81
C SER A 477 4.63 -13.44 5.49
N LEU A 478 4.43 -14.12 4.36
CA LEU A 478 4.55 -13.52 3.04
C LEU A 478 3.51 -12.41 2.84
N GLY A 479 2.24 -12.70 3.13
CA GLY A 479 1.16 -11.70 3.07
C GLY A 479 1.43 -10.46 3.92
N GLN A 480 1.93 -10.64 5.14
CA GLN A 480 2.30 -9.54 6.04
C GLN A 480 3.49 -8.71 5.51
N LYS A 481 4.53 -9.35 4.96
CA LYS A 481 5.68 -8.67 4.35
C LYS A 481 5.25 -7.83 3.13
N LEU A 482 4.31 -8.32 2.34
CA LEU A 482 3.77 -7.59 1.19
C LEU A 482 2.91 -6.40 1.66
N ALA A 483 1.96 -6.61 2.57
CA ALA A 483 1.08 -5.56 3.07
C ALA A 483 1.84 -4.41 3.74
N SER A 484 2.86 -4.74 4.55
CA SER A 484 3.68 -3.73 5.24
C SER A 484 4.54 -2.89 4.29
N ARG A 485 5.09 -3.50 3.22
CA ARG A 485 5.90 -2.78 2.22
C ARG A 485 5.08 -1.96 1.22
N LEU A 486 3.80 -2.30 1.04
CA LEU A 486 2.89 -1.61 0.11
C LEU A 486 2.14 -0.42 0.74
N ASN A 487 2.31 -0.16 2.05
CA ASN A 487 1.91 1.09 2.72
C ASN A 487 0.49 1.62 2.40
N VAL A 488 -0.49 0.74 2.19
CA VAL A 488 -1.78 1.16 1.61
C VAL A 488 -2.61 1.97 2.62
N ARG A 489 -2.39 3.29 2.60
CA ARG A 489 -3.16 4.36 3.25
C ARG A 489 -3.27 5.52 2.25
N PRO A 490 -4.35 6.32 2.28
CA PRO A 490 -4.37 7.58 1.55
C PRO A 490 -3.17 8.42 2.00
N SER A 491 -2.27 8.73 1.07
CA SER A 491 -1.03 9.43 1.33
C SER A 491 -0.60 10.17 0.08
N SER A 492 -0.02 11.36 0.24
CA SER A 492 0.64 12.08 -0.85
C SER A 492 1.81 11.32 -1.45
N ALA A 493 2.29 10.25 -0.79
CA ALA A 493 3.25 9.30 -1.36
C ALA A 493 2.71 8.55 -2.59
N HIS A 494 1.40 8.61 -2.85
CA HIS A 494 0.74 8.02 -4.01
C HIS A 494 0.18 9.08 -4.97
N ASP A 495 0.56 10.35 -4.81
CA ASP A 495 0.13 11.42 -5.72
C ASP A 495 0.61 11.11 -7.14
N SER A 496 -0.32 11.20 -8.10
CA SER A 496 -0.01 11.10 -9.52
C SER A 496 0.93 12.25 -9.93
N PRO A 497 1.84 12.05 -10.91
CA PRO A 497 2.58 13.16 -11.52
C PRO A 497 1.67 14.12 -12.32
N PHE A 498 0.38 13.76 -12.50
CA PHE A 498 -0.63 14.56 -13.16
C PHE A 498 -1.68 15.05 -12.15
N PHE A 499 -2.28 16.22 -12.38
CA PHE A 499 -3.51 16.59 -11.66
C PHE A 499 -4.57 15.52 -11.90
N THR A 500 -5.33 15.19 -10.87
CA THR A 500 -6.45 14.25 -10.95
C THR A 500 -7.71 14.83 -10.31
N THR A 501 -8.86 14.27 -10.67
CA THR A 501 -10.11 14.40 -9.89
C THR A 501 -9.96 13.65 -8.55
N ASN A 502 -10.91 13.84 -7.62
CA ASN A 502 -10.95 13.11 -6.35
C ASN A 502 -11.11 11.59 -6.54
N SER A 503 -11.69 11.17 -7.67
CA SER A 503 -11.80 9.77 -8.07
C SER A 503 -10.54 9.23 -8.78
N GLY A 504 -9.49 10.04 -8.92
CA GLY A 504 -8.21 9.64 -9.50
C GLY A 504 -8.14 9.72 -11.03
N ALA A 505 -9.12 10.30 -11.72
CA ALA A 505 -9.09 10.47 -13.17
C ALA A 505 -8.13 11.61 -13.55
N PRO A 506 -7.23 11.45 -14.54
CA PRO A 506 -6.27 12.48 -14.91
C PRO A 506 -6.95 13.70 -15.54
N VAL A 507 -6.53 14.89 -15.10
CA VAL A 507 -7.00 16.20 -15.57
C VAL A 507 -6.02 16.73 -16.62
N TRP A 508 -6.46 16.76 -17.86
CA TRP A 508 -5.66 17.24 -19.00
C TRP A 508 -5.38 18.76 -18.92
N ASN A 509 -6.34 19.58 -18.50
CA ASN A 509 -6.22 21.04 -18.45
C ASN A 509 -6.88 21.60 -17.18
N ASN A 510 -6.05 22.15 -16.28
CA ASN A 510 -6.48 22.76 -15.03
C ASN A 510 -6.50 24.31 -15.09
N ASN A 511 -6.25 24.88 -16.27
CA ASN A 511 -6.09 26.32 -16.49
C ASN A 511 -7.31 26.96 -17.18
N ALA A 512 -8.16 26.17 -17.85
CA ALA A 512 -9.33 26.67 -18.56
C ALA A 512 -10.53 25.75 -18.35
N SER A 513 -11.70 26.35 -18.13
CA SER A 513 -12.99 25.66 -18.14
C SER A 513 -13.39 25.23 -19.55
N LEU A 514 -14.22 24.20 -19.64
CA LEU A 514 -14.85 23.79 -20.89
C LEU A 514 -15.89 24.84 -21.33
N THR A 515 -15.76 25.35 -22.55
CA THR A 515 -16.63 26.39 -23.13
C THR A 515 -17.05 26.09 -24.57
N VAL A 516 -18.12 26.74 -25.05
CA VAL A 516 -18.49 26.73 -26.48
C VAL A 516 -17.56 27.66 -27.29
N GLY A 517 -16.38 27.16 -27.66
CA GLY A 517 -15.35 27.95 -28.32
C GLY A 517 -14.68 28.98 -27.38
N PRO A 518 -13.67 29.73 -27.86
CA PRO A 518 -12.80 30.55 -27.00
C PRO A 518 -13.47 31.76 -26.34
N ARG A 519 -14.73 32.09 -26.71
CA ARG A 519 -15.51 33.21 -26.15
C ARG A 519 -16.94 32.83 -25.74
N GLY A 520 -17.29 31.54 -25.74
CA GLY A 520 -18.63 31.08 -25.36
C GLY A 520 -18.78 30.86 -23.85
N PRO A 521 -20.00 30.52 -23.38
CA PRO A 521 -20.28 30.23 -21.98
C PRO A 521 -19.60 28.93 -21.51
N VAL A 522 -19.38 28.83 -20.20
CA VAL A 522 -18.90 27.62 -19.52
C VAL A 522 -19.99 26.55 -19.50
N LEU A 523 -19.60 25.29 -19.70
CA LEU A 523 -20.51 24.14 -19.73
C LEU A 523 -20.58 23.41 -18.39
N LEU A 524 -21.78 23.05 -17.96
CA LEU A 524 -22.02 22.30 -16.72
C LEU A 524 -21.49 20.84 -16.79
N GLU A 525 -21.15 20.33 -17.97
CA GLU A 525 -20.53 19.01 -18.11
C GLU A 525 -19.03 18.99 -17.75
N ASP A 526 -18.44 20.15 -17.43
CA ASP A 526 -17.08 20.25 -16.89
C ASP A 526 -17.02 19.74 -15.45
N TYR A 527 -16.95 18.41 -15.32
CA TYR A 527 -16.94 17.74 -14.02
C TYR A 527 -15.78 18.19 -13.13
N HIS A 528 -14.58 18.39 -13.69
CA HIS A 528 -13.40 18.81 -12.94
C HIS A 528 -13.58 20.21 -12.36
N LEU A 529 -14.11 21.17 -13.13
CA LEU A 529 -14.44 22.50 -12.63
C LEU A 529 -15.41 22.44 -11.44
N ILE A 530 -16.49 21.68 -11.58
CA ILE A 530 -17.52 21.56 -10.55
C ILE A 530 -16.95 20.92 -9.29
N GLU A 531 -16.23 19.80 -9.42
CA GLU A 531 -15.63 19.10 -8.29
C GLU A 531 -14.60 19.97 -7.56
N LYS A 532 -13.73 20.67 -8.31
CA LYS A 532 -12.71 21.57 -7.74
C LYS A 532 -13.35 22.72 -6.94
N LEU A 533 -14.34 23.40 -7.50
CA LEU A 533 -15.06 24.48 -6.80
C LEU A 533 -15.83 23.95 -5.59
N ALA A 534 -16.54 22.82 -5.74
CA ALA A 534 -17.33 22.24 -4.64
C ALA A 534 -16.46 21.83 -3.44
N ASN A 535 -15.25 21.31 -3.66
CA ASN A 535 -14.32 21.02 -2.57
C ASN A 535 -13.77 22.30 -1.95
N PHE A 536 -13.35 23.27 -2.76
CA PHE A 536 -12.89 24.58 -2.29
C PHE A 536 -13.93 25.25 -1.38
N ASP A 537 -15.20 25.25 -1.78
CA ASP A 537 -16.32 25.80 -1.02
C ASP A 537 -16.51 25.13 0.35
N ARG A 538 -15.95 23.93 0.56
CA ARG A 538 -16.09 23.09 1.77
C ARG A 538 -14.80 22.95 2.57
N GLU A 539 -13.74 23.68 2.23
CA GLU A 539 -12.48 23.65 2.99
C GLU A 539 -12.62 24.19 4.43
N ARG A 540 -13.62 25.05 4.67
CA ARG A 540 -13.81 25.68 5.99
C ARG A 540 -14.72 24.83 6.87
N ILE A 541 -14.17 24.35 7.99
CA ILE A 541 -14.93 23.85 9.12
C ILE A 541 -15.24 24.98 10.13
N PRO A 542 -16.24 24.81 11.01
CA PRO A 542 -16.45 25.74 12.11
C PRO A 542 -15.17 25.92 12.94
N GLU A 543 -14.84 27.15 13.31
CA GLU A 543 -13.76 27.39 14.27
C GLU A 543 -14.19 26.93 15.68
N ARG A 544 -13.24 26.90 16.60
CA ARG A 544 -13.58 26.70 18.02
C ARG A 544 -14.36 27.91 18.51
N VAL A 545 -15.44 27.68 19.27
CA VAL A 545 -16.24 28.76 19.88
C VAL A 545 -15.40 29.71 20.75
N VAL A 546 -14.35 29.18 21.38
CA VAL A 546 -13.28 29.91 22.06
C VAL A 546 -11.93 29.28 21.71
N HIS A 547 -10.86 30.05 21.82
CA HIS A 547 -9.51 29.64 21.46
C HIS A 547 -9.31 29.31 19.97
N ALA A 548 -10.03 30.01 19.10
CA ALA A 548 -9.97 29.82 17.65
C ALA A 548 -8.55 30.08 17.10
N ARG A 549 -7.95 31.22 17.46
CA ARG A 549 -6.58 31.59 17.07
C ARG A 549 -5.53 30.89 17.92
N GLY A 550 -4.67 30.06 17.30
CA GLY A 550 -3.60 29.36 18.01
C GLY A 550 -2.69 28.50 17.13
N ALA A 551 -1.61 28.00 17.73
CA ALA A 551 -0.59 27.17 17.10
C ALA A 551 -0.24 25.94 17.94
N SER A 552 0.21 24.88 17.27
CA SER A 552 0.54 23.60 17.88
C SER A 552 1.95 23.15 17.54
N ALA A 553 2.56 22.39 18.46
CA ALA A 553 3.85 21.75 18.26
C ALA A 553 3.90 20.39 18.98
N LYS A 554 4.70 19.46 18.43
CA LYS A 554 4.89 18.10 18.94
C LYS A 554 6.16 18.03 19.77
N GLY A 555 6.21 17.06 20.69
CA GLY A 555 7.37 16.85 21.53
C GLY A 555 7.22 15.66 22.46
N PHE A 556 7.83 15.77 23.64
CA PHE A 556 7.70 14.78 24.69
C PHE A 556 7.62 15.43 26.08
N PHE A 557 7.00 14.71 27.00
CA PHE A 557 7.09 14.95 28.43
C PHE A 557 7.97 13.88 29.07
N GLU A 558 8.92 14.29 29.90
CA GLU A 558 9.84 13.41 30.62
C GLU A 558 9.66 13.58 32.13
N VAL A 559 9.40 12.49 32.84
CA VAL A 559 9.38 12.49 34.31
C VAL A 559 10.79 12.70 34.84
N THR A 560 10.97 13.62 35.77
CA THR A 560 12.28 13.90 36.41
C THR A 560 12.29 13.53 37.88
N HIS A 561 11.12 13.45 38.52
CA HIS A 561 10.98 13.14 39.94
C HIS A 561 9.93 12.05 40.15
N ASP A 562 10.16 11.17 41.12
CA ASP A 562 9.22 10.11 41.46
C ASP A 562 8.06 10.68 42.28
N ILE A 563 6.84 10.55 41.75
CA ILE A 563 5.58 10.93 42.40
C ILE A 563 4.60 9.75 42.48
N SER A 564 5.12 8.52 42.45
CA SER A 564 4.31 7.28 42.51
C SER A 564 3.55 7.10 43.83
N ASN A 565 3.95 7.83 44.87
CA ASN A 565 3.21 7.96 46.13
C ASN A 565 1.88 8.74 45.96
N LEU A 566 1.77 9.56 44.92
CA LEU A 566 0.59 10.40 44.63
C LEU A 566 -0.29 9.81 43.51
N SER A 567 0.30 9.20 42.48
CA SER A 567 -0.42 8.67 41.33
C SER A 567 0.07 7.28 40.91
N CYS A 568 -0.86 6.42 40.47
CA CYS A 568 -0.55 5.17 39.78
C CYS A 568 -0.55 5.30 38.24
N ALA A 569 -0.63 6.51 37.68
CA ALA A 569 -0.68 6.70 36.22
C ALA A 569 0.60 6.22 35.53
N ASP A 570 0.48 5.39 34.49
CA ASP A 570 1.63 4.74 33.84
C ASP A 570 2.66 5.74 33.28
N PHE A 571 2.21 6.90 32.78
CA PHE A 571 3.12 7.92 32.23
C PHE A 571 3.98 8.62 33.31
N LEU A 572 3.63 8.45 34.58
CA LEU A 572 4.33 9.00 35.76
C LEU A 572 5.09 7.93 36.56
N ARG A 573 5.23 6.70 36.03
CA ARG A 573 5.73 5.52 36.77
C ARG A 573 7.18 5.61 37.29
N GLY A 574 7.94 6.63 36.90
CA GLY A 574 9.26 6.90 37.46
C GLY A 574 10.11 7.85 36.60
N PRO A 575 11.22 8.40 37.16
CA PRO A 575 12.13 9.27 36.42
C PRO A 575 12.69 8.65 35.13
N GLY A 576 12.87 9.48 34.10
CA GLY A 576 13.35 9.09 32.77
C GLY A 576 12.25 8.56 31.84
N VAL A 577 11.01 8.39 32.31
CA VAL A 577 9.89 7.98 31.46
C VAL A 577 9.52 9.12 30.52
N GLN A 578 9.68 8.89 29.22
CA GLN A 578 9.27 9.82 28.17
C GLN A 578 7.93 9.42 27.56
N THR A 579 7.03 10.40 27.44
CA THR A 579 5.70 10.26 26.85
C THR A 579 5.56 11.24 25.69
N PRO A 580 5.23 10.78 24.46
CA PRO A 580 4.98 11.69 23.35
C PRO A 580 3.82 12.63 23.64
N VAL A 581 3.93 13.88 23.19
CA VAL A 581 2.88 14.89 23.39
C VAL A 581 2.66 15.75 22.15
N ILE A 582 1.49 16.37 22.09
CA ILE A 582 1.23 17.56 21.28
C ILE A 582 0.66 18.66 22.17
N ALA A 583 1.19 19.87 22.05
CA ALA A 583 0.72 21.04 22.76
C ALA A 583 0.10 22.04 21.79
N ARG A 584 -0.94 22.74 22.22
CA ARG A 584 -1.55 23.87 21.51
C ARG A 584 -1.65 25.10 22.40
N PHE A 585 -1.14 26.21 21.89
CA PHE A 585 -1.26 27.53 22.49
C PHE A 585 -2.23 28.38 21.67
N SER A 586 -2.92 29.32 22.33
CA SER A 586 -3.96 30.11 21.66
C SER A 586 -4.30 31.38 22.42
N THR A 587 -4.89 32.37 21.78
CA THR A 587 -5.72 33.39 22.48
C THR A 587 -7.08 32.76 22.88
N VAL A 588 -8.05 33.52 23.39
CA VAL A 588 -9.35 32.97 23.88
C VAL A 588 -10.53 33.48 23.06
N ILE A 589 -10.78 34.78 23.04
CA ILE A 589 -12.12 35.28 22.64
C ILE A 589 -12.23 35.66 21.17
N HIS A 590 -11.09 35.81 20.50
CA HIS A 590 -10.99 36.33 19.14
C HIS A 590 -10.98 35.21 18.07
N GLU A 591 -11.46 35.52 16.87
CA GLU A 591 -11.67 34.57 15.75
C GLU A 591 -10.35 34.14 15.08
N ARG A 592 -10.42 33.17 14.15
CA ARG A 592 -9.28 32.51 13.47
C ARG A 592 -8.26 33.45 12.76
N GLY A 593 -8.59 34.72 12.52
CA GLY A 593 -7.71 35.71 11.88
C GLY A 593 -7.15 36.80 12.79
N SER A 594 -7.47 36.76 14.09
CA SER A 594 -7.14 37.84 15.02
C SER A 594 -5.63 37.96 15.33
N PRO A 595 -5.14 39.16 15.70
CA PRO A 595 -3.77 39.34 16.17
C PRO A 595 -3.47 38.61 17.48
N GLU A 596 -2.32 37.97 17.55
CA GLU A 596 -1.85 37.25 18.74
C GLU A 596 -1.32 38.18 19.85
N THR A 597 -1.20 39.48 19.58
CA THR A 597 -0.78 40.51 20.54
C THR A 597 -1.92 41.09 21.36
N LEU A 598 -3.17 40.67 21.12
CA LEU A 598 -4.32 41.17 21.88
C LEU A 598 -4.23 40.74 23.35
N ARG A 599 -4.63 41.64 24.25
CA ARG A 599 -4.73 41.37 25.69
C ARG A 599 -5.82 40.34 25.94
N ASP A 600 -5.41 39.15 26.36
CA ASP A 600 -6.28 37.98 26.46
C ASP A 600 -5.55 36.93 27.31
N PRO A 601 -6.22 36.01 28.01
CA PRO A 601 -5.54 34.82 28.48
C PRO A 601 -4.97 34.03 27.29
N ARG A 602 -4.00 33.18 27.55
CA ARG A 602 -3.48 32.23 26.55
C ARG A 602 -3.84 30.82 26.96
N GLY A 603 -4.38 30.04 26.02
CA GLY A 603 -4.57 28.60 26.19
C GLY A 603 -3.22 27.90 26.26
N PHE A 604 -3.12 26.90 27.14
CA PHE A 604 -1.96 26.03 27.30
C PHE A 604 -2.48 24.59 27.39
N ALA A 605 -2.80 23.98 26.26
CA ALA A 605 -3.37 22.64 26.21
C ALA A 605 -2.31 21.61 25.81
N VAL A 606 -2.18 20.52 26.58
CA VAL A 606 -1.23 19.44 26.32
C VAL A 606 -1.96 18.10 26.29
N LYS A 607 -1.72 17.33 25.22
CA LYS A 607 -2.22 15.96 25.05
C LYS A 607 -1.04 15.01 25.17
N PHE A 608 -1.14 14.08 26.11
CA PHE A 608 -0.17 13.02 26.35
C PHE A 608 -0.66 11.73 25.69
N TYR A 609 0.16 11.14 24.83
CA TYR A 609 -0.12 9.85 24.21
C TYR A 609 0.46 8.73 25.08
N THR A 610 -0.27 8.36 26.14
CA THR A 610 0.20 7.36 27.11
C THR A 610 -0.05 5.92 26.62
N ARG A 611 0.45 4.92 27.36
CA ARG A 611 0.20 3.50 27.07
C ARG A 611 -1.20 3.02 27.48
N GLU A 612 -1.92 3.81 28.29
CA GLU A 612 -3.23 3.48 28.85
C GLU A 612 -4.35 4.39 28.32
N GLY A 613 -4.08 5.12 27.23
CA GLY A 613 -5.00 6.07 26.61
C GLY A 613 -4.37 7.45 26.45
N ASN A 614 -5.11 8.36 25.82
CA ASN A 614 -4.71 9.76 25.82
C ASN A 614 -5.06 10.40 27.17
N LEU A 615 -4.26 11.36 27.61
CA LEU A 615 -4.57 12.26 28.73
C LEU A 615 -4.51 13.70 28.20
N ASP A 616 -5.52 14.50 28.48
CA ASP A 616 -5.56 15.92 28.09
C ASP A 616 -5.53 16.84 29.32
N LEU A 617 -4.44 17.58 29.49
CA LEU A 617 -4.34 18.66 30.45
C LEU A 617 -4.59 19.99 29.74
N VAL A 618 -5.81 20.51 29.89
CA VAL A 618 -6.30 21.67 29.15
C VAL A 618 -6.26 22.92 30.03
N GLY A 619 -5.11 23.60 30.00
CA GLY A 619 -4.80 24.72 30.86
C GLY A 619 -4.86 26.09 30.19
N ASN A 620 -4.45 27.11 30.95
CA ASN A 620 -4.20 28.48 30.51
C ASN A 620 -2.85 28.98 31.05
N ASN A 621 -2.38 30.12 30.56
CA ASN A 621 -1.22 30.83 31.11
C ASN A 621 -1.49 31.53 32.44
N PHE A 622 -2.74 31.55 32.92
CA PHE A 622 -3.11 32.07 34.22
C PHE A 622 -3.58 30.93 35.13
N PRO A 623 -3.29 30.97 36.44
CA PRO A 623 -3.63 29.91 37.38
C PRO A 623 -5.09 29.93 37.85
N VAL A 624 -5.86 30.95 37.47
CA VAL A 624 -7.25 31.18 37.87
C VAL A 624 -8.15 31.45 36.66
N PHE A 625 -9.46 31.50 36.87
CA PHE A 625 -10.43 31.83 35.84
C PHE A 625 -11.42 32.92 36.29
N PHE A 626 -12.20 33.46 35.34
CA PHE A 626 -13.12 34.57 35.61
C PHE A 626 -14.38 34.18 36.40
N VAL A 627 -14.87 32.96 36.21
CA VAL A 627 -16.10 32.44 36.81
C VAL A 627 -15.80 31.11 37.49
N ARG A 628 -16.49 30.85 38.61
CA ARG A 628 -16.35 29.60 39.38
C ARG A 628 -17.34 28.51 39.03
N ASP A 629 -18.38 28.84 38.26
CA ASP A 629 -19.41 27.90 37.83
C ASP A 629 -19.55 27.93 36.31
N GLY A 630 -19.55 26.75 35.69
CA GLY A 630 -19.63 26.62 34.24
C GLY A 630 -20.96 27.09 33.64
N MET A 631 -22.02 27.22 34.44
CA MET A 631 -23.29 27.82 34.02
C MET A 631 -23.10 29.23 33.43
N LYS A 632 -22.12 29.99 33.94
CA LYS A 632 -21.85 31.37 33.50
C LYS A 632 -20.92 31.47 32.30
N PHE A 633 -20.36 30.37 31.82
CA PHE A 633 -19.41 30.38 30.72
C PHE A 633 -19.99 30.96 29.42
N PRO A 634 -21.21 30.61 28.97
CA PRO A 634 -21.78 31.20 27.76
C PRO A 634 -22.03 32.71 27.89
N ASP A 635 -22.59 33.16 29.02
CA ASP A 635 -22.83 34.59 29.29
C ASP A 635 -21.52 35.39 29.28
N MET A 636 -20.50 34.86 29.95
CA MET A 636 -19.16 35.42 29.98
C MET A 636 -18.56 35.55 28.57
N VAL A 637 -18.61 34.48 27.77
CA VAL A 637 -18.07 34.51 26.40
C VAL A 637 -18.84 35.50 25.52
N HIS A 638 -20.18 35.58 25.65
CA HIS A 638 -20.97 36.57 24.94
C HIS A 638 -20.58 38.01 25.32
N ALA A 639 -20.33 38.28 26.60
CA ALA A 639 -19.90 39.60 27.08
C ALA A 639 -18.52 39.98 26.54
N LEU A 640 -17.59 39.01 26.46
CA LEU A 640 -16.22 39.20 25.98
C LEU A 640 -16.10 39.33 24.46
N LYS A 641 -16.95 38.64 23.69
CA LYS A 641 -16.95 38.67 22.21
C LYS A 641 -17.61 39.93 21.64
N PRO A 642 -17.52 40.18 20.32
CA PRO A 642 -18.13 41.37 19.70
C PRO A 642 -19.64 41.52 19.99
N ASN A 643 -20.09 42.78 20.08
CA ASN A 643 -21.48 43.15 20.31
C ASN A 643 -22.39 42.60 19.19
N PRO A 644 -23.54 41.95 19.50
CA PRO A 644 -24.41 41.37 18.48
C PRO A 644 -25.02 42.40 17.51
N LYS A 645 -25.08 43.70 17.89
CA LYS A 645 -25.62 44.77 17.05
C LYS A 645 -24.57 45.38 16.12
N THR A 646 -23.35 45.59 16.62
CA THR A 646 -22.31 46.34 15.89
C THR A 646 -21.18 45.47 15.37
N HIS A 647 -21.08 44.24 15.87
CA HIS A 647 -19.94 43.34 15.65
C HIS A 647 -18.59 43.95 16.04
N ILE A 648 -18.60 44.89 16.99
CA ILE A 648 -17.41 45.52 17.58
C ILE A 648 -17.23 44.99 19.00
N GLN A 649 -16.00 44.68 19.37
CA GLN A 649 -15.65 44.37 20.76
C GLN A 649 -15.50 45.65 21.56
N GLU A 650 -16.20 45.76 22.69
CA GLU A 650 -16.30 46.98 23.48
C GLU A 650 -16.18 46.63 24.97
N ASN A 651 -15.34 47.33 25.75
CA ASN A 651 -15.11 46.95 27.15
C ASN A 651 -16.34 47.20 28.04
N TRP A 652 -17.22 48.13 27.70
CA TRP A 652 -18.42 48.38 28.53
C TRP A 652 -19.27 47.12 28.75
N ARG A 653 -19.32 46.19 27.79
CA ARG A 653 -20.06 44.92 27.91
C ARG A 653 -19.38 43.95 28.88
N ILE A 654 -18.05 43.91 28.81
CA ILE A 654 -17.21 43.11 29.70
C ILE A 654 -17.39 43.61 31.13
N LEU A 655 -17.24 44.92 31.33
CA LEU A 655 -17.33 45.56 32.63
C LEU A 655 -18.75 45.54 33.20
N ASP A 656 -19.79 45.64 32.38
CA ASP A 656 -21.18 45.48 32.80
C ASP A 656 -21.43 44.08 33.37
N PHE A 657 -21.18 43.02 32.58
CA PHE A 657 -21.37 41.63 33.02
C PHE A 657 -20.59 41.32 34.30
N PHE A 658 -19.29 41.67 34.34
CA PHE A 658 -18.44 41.35 35.48
C PHE A 658 -18.65 42.26 36.70
N SER A 659 -19.40 43.36 36.58
CA SER A 659 -19.83 44.14 37.76
C SER A 659 -20.72 43.33 38.70
N HIS A 660 -21.42 42.31 38.17
CA HIS A 660 -22.25 41.36 38.93
C HIS A 660 -21.46 40.18 39.51
N HIS A 661 -20.20 40.01 39.10
CA HIS A 661 -19.39 38.82 39.36
C HIS A 661 -18.04 39.20 40.01
N PRO A 662 -18.03 39.62 41.30
CA PRO A 662 -16.82 40.05 41.99
C PRO A 662 -15.74 38.95 42.06
N GLU A 663 -16.10 37.67 41.93
CA GLU A 663 -15.17 36.54 41.84
C GLU A 663 -14.17 36.66 40.68
N SER A 664 -14.48 37.47 39.67
CA SER A 664 -13.63 37.70 38.49
C SER A 664 -12.40 38.58 38.76
N LEU A 665 -12.37 39.33 39.87
CA LEU A 665 -11.30 40.30 40.18
C LEU A 665 -9.91 39.69 40.13
N HIS A 666 -9.77 38.45 40.62
CA HIS A 666 -8.47 37.79 40.63
C HIS A 666 -7.98 37.52 39.20
N MET A 667 -8.84 37.07 38.30
CA MET A 667 -8.49 36.90 36.89
C MET A 667 -8.18 38.24 36.21
N PHE A 668 -8.92 39.31 36.53
CA PHE A 668 -8.61 40.65 36.03
C PHE A 668 -7.25 41.17 36.50
N SER A 669 -6.82 40.80 37.72
CA SER A 669 -5.48 41.11 38.22
C SER A 669 -4.35 40.40 37.45
N PHE A 670 -4.66 39.37 36.64
CA PHE A 670 -3.73 38.80 35.65
C PHE A 670 -3.94 39.40 34.25
N LEU A 671 -5.19 39.59 33.83
CA LEU A 671 -5.49 40.08 32.48
C LEU A 671 -4.96 41.50 32.24
N PHE A 672 -5.06 42.40 33.22
CA PHE A 672 -4.63 43.80 33.12
C PHE A 672 -3.18 44.03 33.61
N ASP A 673 -2.51 42.95 34.02
CA ASP A 673 -1.09 42.90 34.32
C ASP A 673 -0.27 42.73 33.01
N ASP A 674 1.05 42.88 33.06
CA ASP A 674 1.91 42.76 31.87
C ASP A 674 1.83 41.35 31.25
N VAL A 675 1.64 40.31 32.08
CA VAL A 675 1.40 38.93 31.65
C VAL A 675 0.12 38.73 30.81
N GLY A 676 -0.74 39.74 30.74
CA GLY A 676 -1.89 39.83 29.83
C GLY A 676 -1.53 39.84 28.35
N ILE A 677 -0.28 40.18 28.02
CA ILE A 677 0.24 40.13 26.65
C ILE A 677 1.63 39.48 26.66
N PRO A 678 1.72 38.14 26.66
CA PRO A 678 3.00 37.45 26.51
C PRO A 678 3.71 37.86 25.22
N GLN A 679 5.05 37.90 25.25
CA GLN A 679 5.87 38.21 24.07
C GLN A 679 5.64 37.20 22.94
N ASP A 680 5.53 35.93 23.29
CA ASP A 680 5.24 34.79 22.43
C ASP A 680 4.81 33.62 23.32
N TYR A 681 4.57 32.44 22.72
CA TYR A 681 4.11 31.28 23.47
C TYR A 681 5.18 30.62 24.34
N ARG A 682 6.47 30.84 24.08
CA ARG A 682 7.58 30.15 24.77
C ARG A 682 7.95 30.83 26.08
N HIS A 683 7.73 32.14 26.17
CA HIS A 683 8.06 32.96 27.34
C HIS A 683 6.86 33.20 28.28
N MET A 684 5.95 32.23 28.40
CA MET A 684 4.82 32.30 29.34
C MET A 684 4.75 31.07 30.25
N ASP A 685 4.26 31.28 31.46
CA ASP A 685 3.83 30.18 32.34
C ASP A 685 2.60 29.46 31.74
N GLY A 686 2.36 28.24 32.22
CA GLY A 686 1.13 27.48 31.98
C GLY A 686 0.60 26.88 33.27
N PHE A 687 -0.70 26.63 33.35
CA PHE A 687 -1.36 26.12 34.55
C PHE A 687 -2.53 25.23 34.17
N GLY A 688 -2.77 24.17 34.96
CA GLY A 688 -4.00 23.37 34.84
C GLY A 688 -5.28 24.14 35.19
N VAL A 689 -5.13 25.28 35.89
CA VAL A 689 -6.19 26.15 36.43
C VAL A 689 -7.03 25.47 37.52
N ASN A 690 -7.76 24.42 37.14
CA ASN A 690 -8.60 23.64 38.05
C ASN A 690 -7.75 22.76 38.97
N THR A 691 -8.37 22.40 40.10
CA THR A 691 -7.90 21.31 40.94
C THR A 691 -8.25 19.99 40.29
N TYR A 692 -7.30 19.05 40.24
CA TYR A 692 -7.49 17.68 39.77
C TYR A 692 -7.23 16.70 40.93
N VAL A 693 -7.44 15.41 40.70
CA VAL A 693 -7.19 14.38 41.69
C VAL A 693 -6.17 13.38 41.15
N LEU A 694 -5.09 13.12 41.89
CA LEU A 694 -4.21 11.97 41.66
C LEU A 694 -4.54 10.85 42.63
N ILE A 695 -4.57 9.62 42.13
CA ILE A 695 -4.89 8.43 42.91
C ILE A 695 -3.69 7.50 42.87
N ASN A 696 -3.14 7.16 44.04
CA ASN A 696 -1.98 6.27 44.13
C ASN A 696 -2.38 4.79 44.11
N LYS A 697 -1.38 3.89 44.15
CA LYS A 697 -1.60 2.43 44.12
C LYS A 697 -2.44 1.89 45.29
N ALA A 698 -2.48 2.59 46.42
CA ALA A 698 -3.29 2.23 47.59
C ALA A 698 -4.74 2.75 47.48
N GLY A 699 -5.09 3.49 46.42
CA GLY A 699 -6.39 4.11 46.25
C GLY A 699 -6.57 5.43 47.00
N LYS A 700 -5.49 6.00 47.59
CA LYS A 700 -5.56 7.30 48.26
C LYS A 700 -5.60 8.42 47.22
N ALA A 701 -6.58 9.32 47.37
CA ALA A 701 -6.74 10.50 46.55
C ALA A 701 -5.95 11.69 47.10
N HIS A 702 -5.46 12.52 46.19
CA HIS A 702 -4.74 13.76 46.47
C HIS A 702 -5.25 14.84 45.53
N TYR A 703 -5.71 15.97 46.07
CA TYR A 703 -5.99 17.14 45.25
C TYR A 703 -4.68 17.74 44.74
N VAL A 704 -4.63 18.08 43.45
CA VAL A 704 -3.45 18.67 42.82
C VAL A 704 -3.76 19.85 41.92
N LYS A 705 -2.84 20.82 41.88
CA LYS A 705 -2.79 21.86 40.83
C LYS A 705 -1.50 21.73 40.04
N PHE A 706 -1.59 21.81 38.71
CA PHE A 706 -0.45 21.70 37.80
C PHE A 706 0.08 23.07 37.38
N HIS A 707 1.41 23.20 37.36
CA HIS A 707 2.13 24.42 37.01
C HIS A 707 3.24 24.10 36.00
N TRP A 708 3.29 24.84 34.89
CA TRP A 708 4.31 24.77 33.86
C TRP A 708 5.14 26.05 33.93
N LYS A 709 6.41 25.91 34.30
CA LYS A 709 7.36 27.03 34.38
C LYS A 709 8.32 26.97 33.19
N PRO A 710 8.40 28.01 32.32
CA PRO A 710 9.32 28.01 31.21
C PRO A 710 10.75 27.99 31.72
N THR A 711 11.63 27.31 31.01
CA THR A 711 13.07 27.32 31.29
C THR A 711 13.71 28.66 30.90
N CYS A 712 13.10 29.38 29.95
CA CYS A 712 13.45 30.77 29.65
C CYS A 712 12.69 31.76 30.56
N PRO A 713 13.19 32.99 30.74
CA PRO A 713 12.48 34.01 31.52
C PRO A 713 11.11 34.33 30.93
N VAL A 714 10.10 34.53 31.78
CA VAL A 714 8.79 35.05 31.34
C VAL A 714 8.98 36.45 30.74
N LYS A 715 8.40 36.69 29.57
CA LYS A 715 8.48 37.97 28.85
C LYS A 715 7.13 38.40 28.30
N CYS A 716 6.90 39.70 28.29
CA CYS A 716 5.64 40.31 27.89
C CYS A 716 5.90 41.51 26.97
N LEU A 717 4.88 41.91 26.21
CA LEU A 717 4.90 43.15 25.44
C LEU A 717 4.26 44.27 26.26
N SER A 718 4.84 45.47 26.19
CA SER A 718 4.10 46.69 26.53
C SER A 718 2.92 46.90 25.57
N ASP A 719 1.96 47.75 25.97
CA ASP A 719 0.78 48.03 25.15
C ASP A 719 1.18 48.67 23.80
N GLU A 720 2.19 49.55 23.77
CA GLU A 720 2.74 50.14 22.55
C GLU A 720 3.46 49.12 21.65
N GLU A 721 4.23 48.20 22.25
CA GLU A 721 4.87 47.11 21.51
C GLU A 721 3.84 46.14 20.93
N ALA A 722 2.78 45.82 21.66
CA ALA A 722 1.70 44.97 21.20
C ALA A 722 1.03 45.53 19.93
N ILE A 723 0.84 46.86 19.86
CA ILE A 723 0.34 47.56 18.67
C ILE A 723 1.35 47.46 17.52
N ARG A 724 2.63 47.77 17.78
CA ARG A 724 3.69 47.76 16.75
C ARG A 724 3.92 46.37 16.17
N VAL A 725 4.05 45.37 17.04
CA VAL A 725 4.26 43.96 16.66
C VAL A 725 3.02 43.42 15.95
N GLY A 726 1.83 43.63 16.51
CA GLY A 726 0.57 43.15 15.92
C GLY A 726 0.27 43.78 14.56
N GLY A 727 0.57 45.07 14.39
CA GLY A 727 0.42 45.79 13.12
C GLY A 727 1.41 45.33 12.03
N THR A 728 2.59 44.85 12.43
CA THR A 728 3.60 44.32 11.50
C THR A 728 3.38 42.83 11.18
N ASN A 729 3.04 42.04 12.21
CA ASN A 729 2.82 40.61 12.12
C ASN A 729 1.81 40.13 13.16
N HIS A 730 0.55 40.01 12.74
CA HIS A 730 -0.53 39.49 13.57
C HIS A 730 -0.36 38.00 13.96
N SER A 731 0.60 37.29 13.36
CA SER A 731 0.96 35.89 13.62
C SER A 731 2.33 35.70 14.29
N HIS A 732 2.83 36.71 15.00
CA HIS A 732 4.20 36.74 15.55
C HIS A 732 4.52 35.57 16.50
N ALA A 733 3.61 35.19 17.41
CA ALA A 733 3.85 34.15 18.41
C ALA A 733 3.83 32.75 17.77
N THR A 734 2.95 32.54 16.78
CA THR A 734 2.97 31.34 15.94
C THR A 734 4.27 31.23 15.15
N LYS A 735 4.72 32.33 14.55
CA LYS A 735 5.97 32.39 13.80
C LYS A 735 7.17 32.09 14.70
N ASP A 736 7.23 32.72 15.88
CA ASP A 736 8.29 32.49 16.86
C ASP A 736 8.38 31.01 17.29
N LEU A 737 7.26 30.37 17.62
CA LEU A 737 7.22 28.96 17.98
C LEU A 737 7.75 28.07 16.85
N TYR A 738 7.27 28.31 15.62
CA TYR A 738 7.66 27.53 14.45
C TYR A 738 9.16 27.68 14.14
N ASP A 739 9.64 28.92 14.08
CA ASP A 739 11.03 29.24 13.73
C ASP A 739 12.01 28.73 14.78
N SER A 740 11.64 28.83 16.07
CA SER A 740 12.50 28.38 17.16
C SER A 740 12.70 26.87 17.12
N ILE A 741 11.63 26.10 16.87
CA ILE A 741 11.73 24.66 16.70
C ILE A 741 12.51 24.31 15.44
N ALA A 742 12.28 24.99 14.32
CA ALA A 742 13.01 24.78 13.08
C ALA A 742 14.52 25.06 13.23
N ALA A 743 14.89 26.03 14.06
CA ALA A 743 16.26 26.38 14.38
C ALA A 743 16.91 25.46 15.44
N GLY A 744 16.20 24.45 15.96
CA GLY A 744 16.70 23.57 17.03
C GLY A 744 16.67 24.19 18.43
N SER A 745 16.12 25.40 18.59
CA SER A 745 15.93 26.09 19.88
C SER A 745 14.60 25.66 20.51
N PHE A 746 14.53 24.40 20.92
CA PHE A 746 13.32 23.77 21.44
C PHE A 746 12.83 24.45 22.74
N PRO A 747 11.59 24.97 22.79
CA PRO A 747 11.05 25.48 24.03
C PRO A 747 10.77 24.36 25.03
N GLU A 748 11.05 24.66 26.29
CA GLU A 748 10.99 23.71 27.40
C GLU A 748 10.33 24.33 28.64
N TRP A 749 9.46 23.57 29.30
CA TRP A 749 8.83 23.90 30.58
C TRP A 749 9.05 22.80 31.61
N HIS A 750 9.32 23.17 32.86
CA HIS A 750 9.26 22.27 34.00
C HIS A 750 7.84 22.18 34.55
N MET A 751 7.36 20.96 34.77
CA MET A 751 6.09 20.70 35.44
C MET A 751 6.30 20.59 36.94
N PHE A 752 5.51 21.34 37.69
CA PHE A 752 5.36 21.26 39.13
C PHE A 752 3.92 20.96 39.51
N ILE A 753 3.73 20.43 40.71
CA ILE A 753 2.42 20.25 41.33
C ILE A 753 2.40 20.83 42.75
N GLN A 754 1.23 21.31 43.16
CA GLN A 754 0.90 21.47 44.58
C GLN A 754 -0.04 20.34 44.99
N VAL A 755 -0.03 19.96 46.27
CA VAL A 755 -0.77 18.78 46.75
C VAL A 755 -1.53 19.13 48.03
N ILE A 756 -2.82 18.83 48.07
CA ILE A 756 -3.67 18.88 49.27
C ILE A 756 -4.23 17.47 49.51
N ASP A 757 -4.24 17.04 50.77
CA ASP A 757 -5.02 15.88 51.19
C ASP A 757 -6.50 16.30 51.26
N PRO A 758 -7.44 15.63 50.56
CA PRO A 758 -8.86 16.01 50.60
C PRO A 758 -9.43 16.14 52.03
N ASP A 759 -8.95 15.32 52.99
CA ASP A 759 -9.34 15.39 54.40
C ASP A 759 -8.94 16.72 55.09
N HIS A 760 -8.10 17.53 54.44
CA HIS A 760 -7.61 18.80 54.93
C HIS A 760 -8.21 20.01 54.19
N GLU A 761 -9.15 19.81 53.26
CA GLU A 761 -9.69 20.89 52.42
C GLU A 761 -10.29 22.05 53.23
N ASP A 762 -10.87 21.75 54.39
CA ASP A 762 -11.49 22.75 55.26
C ASP A 762 -10.50 23.61 56.06
N ARG A 763 -9.22 23.24 56.11
CA ARG A 763 -8.20 23.95 56.90
C ARG A 763 -7.79 25.30 56.31
N PHE A 764 -8.09 25.52 55.04
CA PHE A 764 -7.73 26.74 54.32
C PHE A 764 -8.84 27.79 54.40
N ASP A 765 -8.47 29.06 54.33
CA ASP A 765 -9.41 30.18 54.29
C ASP A 765 -10.00 30.43 52.88
N PHE A 766 -9.61 29.61 51.92
CA PHE A 766 -10.18 29.50 50.58
C PHE A 766 -10.71 28.08 50.34
N ASP A 767 -11.61 27.93 49.37
CA ASP A 767 -12.04 26.64 48.86
C ASP A 767 -11.00 26.10 47.86
N PRO A 768 -10.37 24.93 48.09
CA PRO A 768 -9.41 24.35 47.16
C PRO A 768 -9.97 24.02 45.77
N LEU A 769 -11.29 23.91 45.62
CA LEU A 769 -11.99 23.60 44.38
C LEU A 769 -12.53 24.86 43.66
N ASP A 770 -12.33 26.05 44.23
CA ASP A 770 -12.68 27.31 43.59
C ASP A 770 -11.59 27.73 42.58
N VAL A 771 -11.89 27.60 41.29
CA VAL A 771 -11.01 27.99 40.19
C VAL A 771 -10.67 29.50 40.14
N THR A 772 -11.36 30.34 40.90
CA THR A 772 -11.03 31.78 41.04
C THR A 772 -9.89 32.01 42.05
N LYS A 773 -9.39 30.95 42.69
CA LYS A 773 -8.36 30.99 43.73
C LYS A 773 -7.08 30.25 43.33
N ILE A 774 -5.95 30.81 43.75
CA ILE A 774 -4.67 30.08 43.80
C ILE A 774 -4.51 29.37 45.14
N TRP A 775 -3.65 28.38 45.17
CA TRP A 775 -3.10 27.83 46.41
C TRP A 775 -1.79 28.56 46.70
N PRO A 776 -1.67 29.33 47.80
CA PRO A 776 -0.48 30.13 48.07
C PRO A 776 0.77 29.23 48.18
N GLU A 777 1.83 29.56 47.42
CA GLU A 777 3.05 28.75 47.32
C GLU A 777 3.85 28.71 48.64
N ASP A 778 3.68 29.70 49.52
CA ASP A 778 4.27 29.77 50.86
C ASP A 778 3.60 28.80 51.85
N ILE A 779 2.33 28.45 51.61
CA ILE A 779 1.57 27.48 52.41
C ILE A 779 1.67 26.07 51.79
N LEU A 780 1.57 25.99 50.45
CA LEU A 780 1.56 24.77 49.68
C LEU A 780 2.66 24.85 48.60
N PRO A 781 3.90 24.44 48.90
CA PRO A 781 5.02 24.63 47.98
C PRO A 781 4.93 23.77 46.72
N LEU A 782 5.55 24.27 45.64
CA LEU A 782 5.68 23.55 44.37
C LEU A 782 6.58 22.32 44.53
N GLN A 783 6.11 21.19 44.03
CA GLN A 783 6.84 19.92 43.96
C GLN A 783 7.16 19.59 42.50
N PRO A 784 8.42 19.34 42.14
CA PRO A 784 8.80 19.05 40.75
C PRO A 784 8.28 17.68 40.32
N VAL A 785 7.92 17.55 39.04
CA VAL A 785 7.43 16.29 38.46
C VAL A 785 8.21 15.88 37.21
N GLY A 786 8.34 16.78 36.24
CA GLY A 786 8.93 16.46 34.94
C GLY A 786 9.17 17.68 34.08
N ARG A 787 9.45 17.46 32.79
CA ARG A 787 9.70 18.52 31.81
C ARG A 787 9.00 18.24 30.49
N LEU A 788 8.45 19.28 29.87
CA LEU A 788 7.86 19.29 28.54
C LEU A 788 8.84 19.93 27.57
N VAL A 789 9.22 19.22 26.50
CA VAL A 789 10.08 19.73 25.44
C VAL A 789 9.35 19.64 24.10
N LEU A 790 9.19 20.76 23.39
CA LEU A 790 8.58 20.78 22.06
C LEU A 790 9.68 20.85 21.00
N ASN A 791 9.88 19.75 20.28
CA ASN A 791 11.03 19.58 19.39
C ASN A 791 10.66 19.29 17.93
N LYS A 792 9.37 19.33 17.57
CA LYS A 792 8.93 19.09 16.20
C LYS A 792 7.73 19.97 15.82
N ASN A 793 7.85 20.65 14.69
CA ASN A 793 6.73 21.37 14.08
C ASN A 793 5.69 20.39 13.52
N ILE A 794 4.43 20.81 13.52
CA ILE A 794 3.35 20.05 12.88
C ILE A 794 3.56 19.94 11.37
N ASP A 795 3.14 18.81 10.79
CA ASP A 795 3.37 18.50 9.38
C ASP A 795 2.36 19.26 8.48
N ASN A 796 1.13 19.49 8.97
CA ASN A 796 0.11 20.30 8.31
C ASN A 796 -0.76 21.04 9.33
N PHE A 797 -0.91 22.36 9.17
CA PHE A 797 -1.65 23.21 10.12
C PHE A 797 -3.13 22.81 10.27
N PHE A 798 -3.82 22.51 9.18
CA PHE A 798 -5.23 22.15 9.25
C PHE A 798 -5.43 20.81 9.98
N ASN A 799 -4.68 19.78 9.58
CA ASN A 799 -4.81 18.42 10.12
C ASN A 799 -4.36 18.30 11.59
N GLU A 800 -3.39 19.09 12.02
CA GLU A 800 -2.72 18.90 13.32
C GLU A 800 -2.83 20.09 14.28
N ASN A 801 -3.32 21.25 13.84
CA ASN A 801 -3.69 22.36 14.72
C ASN A 801 -5.20 22.63 14.69
N GLU A 802 -5.80 22.74 13.50
CA GLU A 802 -7.22 23.08 13.42
C GLU A 802 -8.10 21.89 13.84
N GLN A 803 -7.82 20.69 13.34
CA GLN A 803 -8.54 19.46 13.68
C GLN A 803 -8.18 18.85 15.05
N LEU A 804 -7.18 19.39 15.74
CA LEU A 804 -6.79 18.93 17.07
C LEU A 804 -7.89 19.17 18.11
N ALA A 805 -8.15 18.18 18.94
CA ALA A 805 -9.21 18.21 19.95
C ALA A 805 -8.66 17.82 21.34
N PHE A 806 -8.87 18.68 22.33
CA PHE A 806 -8.50 18.44 23.72
C PHE A 806 -9.75 18.40 24.60
N CYS A 807 -9.87 17.46 25.53
CA CYS A 807 -11.02 17.38 26.41
C CYS A 807 -10.59 17.02 27.84
N PRO A 808 -10.90 17.84 28.87
CA PRO A 808 -10.56 17.51 30.26
C PRO A 808 -11.15 16.19 30.79
N ALA A 809 -12.14 15.60 30.11
CA ALA A 809 -12.70 14.29 30.44
C ALA A 809 -11.84 13.11 29.98
N ILE A 810 -10.90 13.35 29.06
CA ILE A 810 -9.98 12.33 28.54
C ILE A 810 -8.84 12.18 29.55
N VAL A 811 -9.02 11.25 30.49
CA VAL A 811 -8.08 10.93 31.58
C VAL A 811 -7.64 9.47 31.52
N VAL A 812 -6.64 9.11 32.31
CA VAL A 812 -6.04 7.77 32.42
C VAL A 812 -6.07 7.28 33.87
N PRO A 813 -5.94 5.97 34.15
CA PRO A 813 -5.86 5.45 35.52
C PRO A 813 -4.87 6.22 36.38
N GLY A 814 -5.24 6.53 37.63
CA GLY A 814 -4.42 7.34 38.55
C GLY A 814 -4.52 8.86 38.38
N PHE A 815 -5.29 9.35 37.40
CA PHE A 815 -5.60 10.76 37.17
C PHE A 815 -7.12 10.95 37.06
N HIS A 816 -7.70 11.86 37.84
CA HIS A 816 -9.15 12.04 37.93
C HIS A 816 -9.55 13.51 38.08
N TYR A 817 -10.83 13.81 37.86
CA TYR A 817 -11.44 15.13 38.07
C TYR A 817 -11.81 15.35 39.54
N SER A 818 -11.73 16.60 39.99
CA SER A 818 -12.25 17.06 41.29
C SER A 818 -13.68 17.58 41.17
N ASP A 819 -14.29 17.98 42.28
CA ASP A 819 -15.66 18.53 42.32
C ASP A 819 -15.73 20.04 42.03
N ASP A 820 -14.66 20.63 41.48
CA ASP A 820 -14.67 21.99 40.94
C ASP A 820 -15.80 22.16 39.91
N LYS A 821 -16.76 23.05 40.21
CA LYS A 821 -17.99 23.25 39.43
C LYS A 821 -17.71 23.65 37.98
N LEU A 822 -16.64 24.41 37.71
CA LEU A 822 -16.24 24.74 36.35
C LEU A 822 -15.66 23.51 35.66
N LEU A 823 -14.76 22.76 36.30
CA LEU A 823 -14.20 21.53 35.73
C LEU A 823 -15.29 20.52 35.37
N GLN A 824 -16.26 20.31 36.25
CA GLN A 824 -17.41 19.41 36.05
C GLN A 824 -18.28 19.82 34.84
N SER A 825 -18.33 21.10 34.49
CA SER A 825 -19.02 21.53 33.26
C SER A 825 -18.17 21.28 32.01
N ARG A 826 -16.84 21.43 32.12
CA ARG A 826 -15.89 21.26 31.02
C ARG A 826 -15.79 19.81 30.55
N ILE A 827 -15.89 18.82 31.45
CA ILE A 827 -15.82 17.40 31.07
C ILE A 827 -16.93 16.99 30.07
N PHE A 828 -18.08 17.67 30.08
CA PHE A 828 -19.11 17.52 29.05
C PHE A 828 -18.86 18.40 27.82
N SER A 829 -18.68 19.71 28.04
CA SER A 829 -18.73 20.73 26.98
C SER A 829 -17.70 20.53 25.85
N TYR A 830 -16.49 20.09 26.18
CA TYR A 830 -15.43 19.94 25.18
C TYR A 830 -15.73 18.82 24.18
N SER A 831 -16.07 17.62 24.68
CA SER A 831 -16.45 16.49 23.81
C SER A 831 -17.66 16.85 22.93
N ASP A 832 -18.62 17.59 23.47
CA ASP A 832 -19.81 18.00 22.73
C ASP A 832 -19.48 18.99 21.60
N SER A 833 -18.75 20.06 21.92
CA SER A 833 -18.31 21.04 20.92
C SER A 833 -17.42 20.41 19.82
N GLN A 834 -16.66 19.37 20.15
CA GLN A 834 -15.82 18.64 19.19
C GLN A 834 -16.65 17.77 18.25
N ARG A 835 -17.71 17.12 18.76
CA ARG A 835 -18.66 16.38 17.91
C ARG A 835 -19.35 17.30 16.91
N HIS A 836 -19.70 18.52 17.31
CA HIS A 836 -20.23 19.53 16.38
C HIS A 836 -19.18 19.99 15.34
N ARG A 837 -17.99 20.35 15.82
CA ARG A 837 -16.96 20.99 14.98
C ARG A 837 -16.26 20.04 13.99
N LEU A 838 -16.04 18.80 14.40
CA LEU A 838 -15.21 17.82 13.68
C LEU A 838 -15.96 16.54 13.33
N GLY A 839 -17.22 16.41 13.75
CA GLY A 839 -18.02 15.20 13.58
C GLY A 839 -17.84 14.19 14.71
N PRO A 840 -18.72 13.16 14.77
CA PRO A 840 -18.75 12.18 15.85
C PRO A 840 -17.49 11.31 15.93
N ASN A 841 -16.77 11.15 14.82
CA ASN A 841 -15.59 10.30 14.69
C ASN A 841 -14.25 11.07 14.83
N TYR A 842 -14.25 12.28 15.42
CA TYR A 842 -13.05 13.13 15.50
C TYR A 842 -11.84 12.47 16.19
N LEU A 843 -12.06 11.48 17.06
CA LEU A 843 -11.00 10.70 17.71
C LEU A 843 -10.29 9.73 16.77
N GLN A 844 -10.82 9.47 15.56
CA GLN A 844 -10.13 8.69 14.53
C GLN A 844 -9.07 9.53 13.79
N LEU A 845 -9.20 10.86 13.80
CA LEU A 845 -8.23 11.75 13.15
C LEU A 845 -6.83 11.51 13.73
N PRO A 846 -5.77 11.42 12.90
CA PRO A 846 -4.45 10.96 13.35
C PRO A 846 -3.87 11.68 14.56
N VAL A 847 -4.13 12.99 14.68
CA VAL A 847 -3.64 13.81 15.79
C VAL A 847 -4.42 13.56 17.10
N ASN A 848 -5.66 13.09 17.02
CA ASN A 848 -6.54 12.82 18.17
C ASN A 848 -6.53 11.35 18.59
N ALA A 849 -6.18 10.44 17.68
CA ALA A 849 -6.21 9.00 17.91
C ALA A 849 -5.23 8.55 19.00
N PRO A 850 -5.64 7.62 19.90
CA PRO A 850 -4.76 7.05 20.90
C PRO A 850 -3.60 6.30 20.24
N LYS A 851 -2.42 6.32 20.87
CA LYS A 851 -1.21 5.61 20.41
C LYS A 851 -0.97 4.30 21.17
N CYS A 852 -2.00 3.79 21.82
CA CYS A 852 -2.03 2.52 22.53
C CYS A 852 -3.07 1.57 21.91
N ALA A 853 -3.06 0.31 22.35
CA ALA A 853 -4.14 -0.61 22.06
C ALA A 853 -5.46 -0.04 22.60
N HIS A 854 -6.51 -0.07 21.80
CA HIS A 854 -7.83 0.40 22.17
C HIS A 854 -8.90 -0.45 21.49
N HIS A 855 -10.02 -0.66 22.17
CA HIS A 855 -11.16 -1.42 21.65
C HIS A 855 -12.45 -0.80 22.19
N ASN A 856 -13.39 -0.46 21.32
CA ASN A 856 -14.68 0.14 21.67
C ASN A 856 -15.78 -0.30 20.70
N ASN A 857 -17.03 -0.09 21.10
CA ASN A 857 -18.23 -0.45 20.33
C ASN A 857 -18.85 0.76 19.60
N HIS A 858 -18.05 1.75 19.18
CA HIS A 858 -18.56 2.85 18.34
C HIS A 858 -18.48 2.44 16.86
N HIS A 859 -19.63 2.19 16.26
CA HIS A 859 -19.78 1.86 14.84
C HIS A 859 -20.41 3.05 14.09
N GLU A 860 -20.13 3.17 12.80
CA GLU A 860 -20.76 4.16 11.91
C GLU A 860 -20.41 5.63 12.24
N GLY A 861 -21.34 6.56 12.02
CA GLY A 861 -21.13 8.00 12.14
C GLY A 861 -20.47 8.62 10.89
N PHE A 862 -20.70 9.92 10.69
CA PHE A 862 -20.16 10.67 9.55
C PHE A 862 -18.64 10.48 9.45
N MET A 863 -18.16 10.16 8.23
CA MET A 863 -16.75 9.94 7.90
C MET A 863 -16.04 8.93 8.82
N ASN A 864 -16.69 7.80 9.13
CA ASN A 864 -16.00 6.67 9.76
C ASN A 864 -15.10 5.98 8.73
N PHE A 865 -13.78 6.02 8.97
CA PHE A 865 -12.78 5.38 8.10
C PHE A 865 -12.02 4.26 8.82
N MET A 866 -12.46 3.86 10.02
CA MET A 866 -11.92 2.71 10.72
C MET A 866 -12.37 1.43 10.02
N HIS A 867 -11.41 0.61 9.61
CA HIS A 867 -11.69 -0.74 9.15
C HIS A 867 -12.11 -1.60 10.35
N ARG A 868 -13.29 -2.21 10.26
CA ARG A 868 -13.84 -3.15 11.24
C ARG A 868 -14.43 -4.32 10.48
N ASP A 869 -13.95 -5.52 10.76
CA ASP A 869 -14.45 -6.79 10.22
C ASP A 869 -15.15 -7.63 11.31
N GLU A 870 -15.40 -7.02 12.48
CA GLU A 870 -16.01 -7.66 13.64
C GLU A 870 -17.54 -7.76 13.48
N GLU A 871 -18.13 -8.94 13.73
CA GLU A 871 -19.58 -9.14 13.74
C GLU A 871 -20.27 -8.69 15.04
N VAL A 872 -19.49 -8.46 16.11
CA VAL A 872 -20.00 -8.19 17.45
C VAL A 872 -19.71 -6.75 17.86
N ASN A 873 -20.77 -5.93 17.86
CA ASN A 873 -20.76 -4.53 18.29
C ASN A 873 -21.40 -4.28 19.68
N TYR A 874 -21.58 -5.34 20.47
CA TYR A 874 -22.18 -5.30 21.80
C TYR A 874 -21.33 -6.04 22.84
N PHE A 875 -21.52 -5.73 24.13
CA PHE A 875 -20.83 -6.37 25.25
C PHE A 875 -21.79 -6.54 26.44
N PRO A 876 -21.81 -7.69 27.14
CA PRO A 876 -20.98 -8.87 26.90
C PRO A 876 -21.49 -9.73 25.73
N SER A 877 -20.58 -10.46 25.09
CA SER A 877 -20.90 -11.43 24.04
C SER A 877 -20.14 -12.72 24.29
N ARG A 878 -20.75 -13.86 23.93
CA ARG A 878 -20.05 -15.16 23.94
C ARG A 878 -19.17 -15.38 22.71
N LEU A 879 -19.33 -14.56 21.67
CA LEU A 879 -18.65 -14.69 20.38
C LEU A 879 -17.45 -13.75 20.25
N ASN A 880 -17.33 -12.76 21.14
CA ASN A 880 -16.19 -11.83 21.18
C ASN A 880 -15.45 -12.01 22.53
N PRO A 881 -14.13 -12.32 22.53
CA PRO A 881 -13.36 -12.58 23.75
C PRO A 881 -13.04 -11.33 24.59
N VAL A 882 -13.55 -10.16 24.21
CA VAL A 882 -13.39 -8.91 24.99
C VAL A 882 -13.91 -9.12 26.41
N ARG A 883 -13.15 -8.60 27.38
CA ARG A 883 -13.43 -8.67 28.81
C ARG A 883 -13.22 -7.31 29.47
N HIS A 884 -13.80 -7.12 30.66
CA HIS A 884 -13.48 -5.95 31.47
C HIS A 884 -11.97 -5.90 31.76
N ALA A 885 -11.42 -4.69 31.79
CA ALA A 885 -10.07 -4.46 32.30
C ALA A 885 -9.98 -4.83 33.79
N GLU A 886 -8.77 -5.07 34.27
CA GLU A 886 -8.53 -5.25 35.71
C GLU A 886 -8.97 -3.99 36.47
N LYS A 887 -9.46 -4.19 37.70
CA LYS A 887 -9.78 -3.07 38.57
C LYS A 887 -8.49 -2.33 38.88
N TYR A 888 -8.42 -1.07 38.47
CA TYR A 888 -7.41 -0.14 38.94
C TYR A 888 -7.93 0.63 40.16
N PRO A 889 -7.03 1.18 41.01
CA PRO A 889 -7.43 1.99 42.15
C PRO A 889 -8.37 3.13 41.73
N GLN A 890 -9.49 3.21 42.43
CA GLN A 890 -10.52 4.24 42.27
C GLN A 890 -10.72 4.91 43.62
N ASN A 891 -11.18 6.16 43.63
CA ASN A 891 -11.53 6.86 44.87
C ASN A 891 -13.05 6.76 45.12
N PRO A 892 -13.55 5.82 45.94
CA PRO A 892 -14.98 5.72 46.23
C PRO A 892 -15.38 6.80 47.24
N ILE A 893 -15.56 8.04 46.77
CA ILE A 893 -16.11 9.12 47.59
C ILE A 893 -17.57 8.82 47.90
N LYS A 894 -17.95 8.89 49.19
CA LYS A 894 -19.35 8.87 49.62
C LYS A 894 -19.87 10.32 49.65
N CYS A 895 -20.74 10.68 48.72
CA CYS A 895 -21.40 11.97 48.73
C CYS A 895 -22.63 11.94 49.65
N SER A 896 -22.79 12.94 50.52
CA SER A 896 -23.98 13.15 51.35
C SER A 896 -24.39 14.64 51.30
N GLY A 897 -25.69 14.93 51.24
CA GLY A 897 -26.20 16.31 51.18
C GLY A 897 -27.58 16.40 50.53
N ASN A 898 -28.09 17.63 50.37
CA ASN A 898 -29.34 17.92 49.68
C ASN A 898 -29.09 18.21 48.19
N ARG A 899 -30.04 17.84 47.32
CA ARG A 899 -29.99 18.22 45.89
C ARG A 899 -30.49 19.65 45.70
N GLU A 900 -29.57 20.61 45.63
CA GLU A 900 -29.88 22.03 45.53
C GLU A 900 -28.94 22.80 44.58
N LYS A 901 -29.32 24.02 44.20
CA LYS A 901 -28.46 24.96 43.48
C LYS A 901 -27.85 25.93 44.49
N CYS A 902 -26.63 25.66 44.93
CA CYS A 902 -25.94 26.46 45.95
C CYS A 902 -24.71 27.20 45.39
N MET A 903 -24.36 28.31 46.04
CA MET A 903 -23.08 29.00 45.86
C MET A 903 -22.01 28.30 46.73
N ILE A 904 -20.72 28.55 46.46
CA ILE A 904 -19.65 28.04 47.35
C ILE A 904 -19.62 28.86 48.65
N GLU A 905 -19.19 28.27 49.76
CA GLU A 905 -19.22 28.97 51.05
C GLU A 905 -18.03 29.94 51.24
N LYS A 906 -16.81 29.53 50.86
CA LYS A 906 -15.57 30.31 51.04
C LYS A 906 -15.28 31.24 49.86
N GLU A 907 -16.20 32.16 49.59
CA GLU A 907 -16.15 33.00 48.38
C GLU A 907 -14.99 33.99 48.31
N ASN A 908 -14.59 34.61 49.44
CA ASN A 908 -13.68 35.76 49.55
C ASN A 908 -13.06 36.24 48.22
N ASN A 909 -13.75 37.15 47.55
CA ASN A 909 -13.42 37.59 46.19
C ASN A 909 -12.29 38.65 46.14
N PHE A 910 -11.83 39.14 47.30
CA PHE A 910 -11.05 40.38 47.38
C PHE A 910 -9.62 40.18 47.90
N LYS A 911 -9.39 39.18 48.77
CA LYS A 911 -8.09 38.98 49.42
C LYS A 911 -6.95 38.73 48.43
N GLN A 912 -7.03 37.65 47.64
CA GLN A 912 -5.98 37.27 46.69
C GLN A 912 -5.70 38.33 45.58
N PRO A 913 -6.70 38.97 44.93
CA PRO A 913 -6.41 40.07 44.01
C PRO A 913 -5.71 41.25 44.68
N GLY A 914 -6.09 41.58 45.92
CA GLY A 914 -5.43 42.63 46.70
C GLY A 914 -3.98 42.28 47.05
N GLU A 915 -3.73 41.05 47.50
CA GLU A 915 -2.38 40.54 47.77
C GLU A 915 -1.50 40.60 46.53
N ARG A 916 -2.05 40.21 45.37
CA ARG A 916 -1.34 40.30 44.09
C ARG A 916 -1.00 41.75 43.74
N TYR A 917 -1.94 42.69 43.85
CA TYR A 917 -1.67 44.12 43.59
C TYR A 917 -0.54 44.66 44.49
N ARG A 918 -0.57 44.32 45.79
CA ARG A 918 0.46 44.73 46.76
C ARG A 918 1.82 44.10 46.51
N SER A 919 1.88 42.94 45.85
CA SER A 919 3.13 42.26 45.51
C SER A 919 3.94 42.93 44.40
N TRP A 920 3.33 43.85 43.64
CA TRP A 920 3.97 44.51 42.52
C TRP A 920 4.77 45.74 42.94
N ASP A 921 5.80 46.06 42.17
CA ASP A 921 6.46 47.36 42.23
C ASP A 921 5.51 48.49 41.79
N ALA A 922 5.87 49.74 42.13
CA ALA A 922 5.03 50.89 41.89
C ALA A 922 4.73 51.14 40.41
N ASP A 923 5.67 50.87 39.51
CA ASP A 923 5.49 51.10 38.06
C ASP A 923 4.51 50.08 37.46
N ARG A 924 4.59 48.82 37.90
CA ARG A 924 3.63 47.78 37.52
C ARG A 924 2.23 48.05 38.06
N GLN A 925 2.11 48.52 39.31
CA GLN A 925 0.83 49.00 39.86
C GLN A 925 0.25 50.15 39.05
N GLU A 926 1.09 51.09 38.61
CA GLU A 926 0.69 52.24 37.81
C GLU A 926 0.16 51.84 36.43
N ARG A 927 0.84 50.93 35.73
CA ARG A 927 0.35 50.36 34.45
C ARG A 927 -1.01 49.69 34.60
N PHE A 928 -1.18 48.91 35.67
CA PHE A 928 -2.46 48.26 35.97
C PHE A 928 -3.58 49.28 36.19
N VAL A 929 -3.34 50.31 37.01
CA VAL A 929 -4.29 51.40 37.26
C VAL A 929 -4.65 52.11 35.96
N LYS A 930 -3.66 52.45 35.13
CA LYS A 930 -3.90 53.11 33.84
C LYS A 930 -4.82 52.29 32.94
N ARG A 931 -4.54 50.99 32.77
CA ARG A 931 -5.36 50.10 31.92
C ARG A 931 -6.80 50.01 32.42
N PHE A 932 -7.01 49.92 33.73
CA PHE A 932 -8.34 49.91 34.32
C PHE A 932 -9.07 51.25 34.16
N VAL A 933 -8.38 52.38 34.33
CA VAL A 933 -8.94 53.71 34.05
C VAL A 933 -9.36 53.82 32.59
N ASP A 934 -8.50 53.40 31.66
CA ASP A 934 -8.79 53.45 30.21
C ASP A 934 -10.05 52.62 29.89
N ALA A 935 -10.19 51.42 30.45
CA ALA A 935 -11.36 50.57 30.24
C ALA A 935 -12.64 51.16 30.88
N LEU A 936 -12.56 51.69 32.10
CA LEU A 936 -13.69 52.29 32.81
C LEU A 936 -14.10 53.67 32.25
N ALA A 937 -13.20 54.35 31.53
CA ALA A 937 -13.45 55.64 30.90
C ALA A 937 -14.28 55.52 29.61
N GLU A 938 -14.54 54.31 29.09
CA GLU A 938 -15.37 54.13 27.90
C GLU A 938 -16.75 54.85 28.05
N PRO A 939 -17.24 55.54 27.01
CA PRO A 939 -18.44 56.38 27.11
C PRO A 939 -19.71 55.66 27.57
N ARG A 940 -19.81 54.35 27.29
CA ARG A 940 -20.98 53.52 27.63
C ARG A 940 -20.89 52.86 29.01
N VAL A 941 -19.75 52.96 29.69
CA VAL A 941 -19.63 52.55 31.10
C VAL A 941 -20.33 53.59 31.95
N THR A 942 -21.47 53.23 32.54
CA THR A 942 -22.27 54.15 33.35
C THR A 942 -21.56 54.52 34.65
N HIS A 943 -21.98 55.61 35.29
CA HIS A 943 -21.48 55.99 36.62
C HIS A 943 -21.68 54.86 37.65
N GLU A 944 -22.79 54.14 37.57
CA GLU A 944 -23.10 53.00 38.43
C GLU A 944 -22.07 51.86 38.25
N ILE A 945 -21.81 51.44 37.01
CA ILE A 945 -20.81 50.40 36.72
C ILE A 945 -19.43 50.84 37.23
N ARG A 946 -19.03 52.10 36.99
CA ARG A 946 -17.75 52.64 37.54
C ARG A 946 -17.69 52.54 39.05
N SER A 947 -18.77 52.91 39.74
CA SER A 947 -18.85 52.90 41.19
C SER A 947 -18.75 51.48 41.76
N ILE A 948 -19.40 50.50 41.12
CA ILE A 948 -19.31 49.08 41.51
C ILE A 948 -17.87 48.57 41.37
N TRP A 949 -17.22 48.83 40.23
CA TRP A 949 -15.83 48.42 40.00
C TRP A 949 -14.84 49.05 40.98
N ILE A 950 -14.99 50.36 41.24
CA ILE A 950 -14.18 51.06 42.24
C ILE A 950 -14.42 50.47 43.63
N SER A 951 -15.66 50.19 44.02
CA SER A 951 -15.99 49.56 45.29
C SER A 951 -15.37 48.17 45.41
N ASN A 952 -15.48 47.34 44.37
CA ASN A 952 -14.89 46.01 44.31
C ASN A 952 -13.35 46.05 44.45
N TRP A 953 -12.68 46.97 43.75
CA TRP A 953 -11.24 47.16 43.90
C TRP A 953 -10.84 47.75 45.25
N THR A 954 -11.65 48.64 45.84
CA THR A 954 -11.44 49.19 47.19
C THR A 954 -11.47 48.09 48.25
N LYS A 955 -12.39 47.12 48.11
CA LYS A 955 -12.47 45.95 49.00
C LYS A 955 -11.24 45.03 48.88
N ALA A 956 -10.58 45.00 47.72
CA ALA A 956 -9.34 44.25 47.51
C ALA A 956 -8.11 45.01 48.05
N ASP A 957 -8.03 46.31 47.75
CA ASP A 957 -7.01 47.22 48.25
C ASP A 957 -7.52 48.67 48.22
N GLU A 958 -7.49 49.33 49.38
CA GLU A 958 -8.03 50.68 49.53
C GLU A 958 -7.29 51.70 48.63
N SER A 959 -5.96 51.57 48.52
CA SER A 959 -5.14 52.50 47.72
C SER A 959 -5.43 52.37 46.23
N LEU A 960 -5.70 51.16 45.75
CA LEU A 960 -6.10 50.92 44.36
C LEU A 960 -7.44 51.58 44.06
N GLY A 961 -8.44 51.36 44.92
CA GLY A 961 -9.75 51.98 44.81
C GLY A 961 -9.68 53.51 44.76
N GLN A 962 -8.91 54.12 45.66
CA GLN A 962 -8.68 55.57 45.71
C GLN A 962 -8.02 56.10 44.42
N LYS A 963 -6.98 55.42 43.92
CA LYS A 963 -6.30 55.81 42.66
C LYS A 963 -7.25 55.79 41.46
N LEU A 964 -8.11 54.76 41.37
CA LEU A 964 -9.11 54.64 40.30
C LEU A 964 -10.17 55.75 40.41
N ALA A 965 -10.72 55.98 41.61
CA ALA A 965 -11.73 57.00 41.88
C ALA A 965 -11.23 58.41 41.53
N LEU A 966 -10.00 58.74 41.93
CA LEU A 966 -9.37 60.04 41.67
C LEU A 966 -9.23 60.31 40.17
N ARG A 967 -8.76 59.32 39.40
CA ARG A 967 -8.51 59.47 37.95
C ARG A 967 -9.79 59.53 37.12
N LEU A 968 -10.81 58.77 37.53
CA LEU A 968 -12.11 58.75 36.86
C LEU A 968 -13.04 59.89 37.34
N LYS A 969 -12.61 60.67 38.34
CA LYS A 969 -13.40 61.75 38.98
C LYS A 969 -14.74 61.26 39.50
N VAL A 970 -14.77 60.07 40.10
CA VAL A 970 -15.95 59.46 40.72
C VAL A 970 -15.84 59.66 42.23
N SER A 971 -16.90 60.19 42.87
CA SER A 971 -16.93 60.30 44.33
C SER A 971 -17.16 58.91 44.94
N PRO A 972 -16.32 58.44 45.88
CA PRO A 972 -16.55 57.17 46.55
C PRO A 972 -17.82 57.27 47.40
N ASN A 973 -18.88 56.56 47.01
CA ASN A 973 -19.98 56.25 47.92
C ASN A 973 -19.53 55.03 48.73
N PHE A 974 -19.19 55.27 50.00
CA PHE A 974 -18.78 54.23 50.95
C PHE A 974 -19.93 53.29 51.31
#